data_AF-A0A3A4R4X1-F1
#
_entry.id   AF-A0A3A4R4X1-F1
#
_cell.length_a   1.000
_cell.length_b   1.000
_cell.length_c   1.000
_cell.angle_alpha   90.00
_cell.angle_beta   90.00
_cell.angle_gamma   90.00
#
_symmetry.space_group_name_H-M   'P 1'
#
loop_
_entity.id
_entity.type
_entity.pdbx_description
1 polymer ?
#
loop_
_entity_poly.entity_id
_entity_poly.type
_entity_poly.pdbx_seq_one_letter_code
_entity_poly.pdbx_strand_id
1 'polypeptide(L)'
;MKREETASSDNDYVFRYKMSDGTNREDKRCASRLDLLRMHLRNILDIAIPCNGDSEVRIDGFKLMNDRSRIHRVFDGDEGCPVESDSERRGNLMPTETIRYPDGDNGKSLEEENGDAWGCGFQSIRNTSLYEPTVEYIQRLLQSLLDLVELESHGKTVKVDAFRLKDLSQWVEESSCDPADMLGYLATRCNCNCVFCYNKGCPPSLALTNPSKSPDEEFKEVQTRLKYFYPEKKKNLFTSLGSSFEAFIHPHFREVLQEVRKKSDKLIRITTNGSTLTEEMIDYLLGFNPLHLDVALHSSSTHRRQRLMHDKTPEIAIKSLPLLRKAGIPYNTVIVPWPDGSPEEMLDDMERTIEYADENDAHLAEISLPGYSKYFSEDDLFDHDSIWEAIARKVRDIRSKYGIPIVIRPAMYEEGLFCNRKNLPEIIGIVKGSPVANSGLRRGDILTKIGSNVIHNRPQARTLLSILQKNEMESVAIEVLRKGCTLDLLLNLNKTSYPYSRDIDTHLGIIFMGTGLRGGYLESLEYLIEKKGAKNILFLTSILIKPLLEKVMLESPFFRGRNIDIKVAVPPNRFFGGNICMGDLLVVQDYINYIKDYIKSTDVKPDLVVIPSSPFNLSGWGRDLTGRVYMEIERETEVPVEILECQTIYD
;
A
#
# COMPACT_ATOMS: atom_id res chain seq x y z
N MET A 1 -6.65 32.96 61.35
CA MET A 1 -5.26 32.53 61.13
C MET A 1 -5.08 32.32 59.63
N LYS A 2 -4.30 33.20 58.97
CA LYS A 2 -3.79 33.18 57.57
C LYS A 2 -4.77 32.76 56.44
N ARG A 3 -5.28 33.71 55.64
CA ARG A 3 -4.77 34.12 54.29
C ARG A 3 -4.74 32.95 53.30
N GLU A 4 -5.29 32.98 52.08
CA GLU A 4 -5.82 34.07 51.26
C GLU A 4 -6.57 33.44 50.07
N GLU A 5 -7.52 34.18 49.52
CA GLU A 5 -8.30 33.87 48.31
C GLU A 5 -7.41 33.79 47.06
N THR A 6 -7.75 32.92 46.11
CA THR A 6 -7.16 32.91 44.77
C THR A 6 -8.21 33.21 43.70
N ALA A 7 -8.12 34.42 43.13
CA ALA A 7 -8.45 34.82 41.76
C ALA A 7 -7.52 36.02 41.46
N SER A 8 -6.83 36.19 40.34
CA SER A 8 -7.16 36.02 38.92
C SER A 8 -5.87 35.95 38.08
N SER A 9 -6.03 35.43 36.85
CA SER A 9 -5.23 35.56 35.61
C SER A 9 -3.88 36.31 35.63
N ASP A 10 -2.85 35.71 35.01
CA ASP A 10 -2.04 36.33 33.94
C ASP A 10 -0.90 35.39 33.49
N ASN A 11 -0.69 35.33 32.16
CA ASN A 11 0.38 34.64 31.42
C ASN A 11 0.28 33.11 31.24
N ASP A 12 -0.35 32.72 30.13
CA ASP A 12 0.13 31.59 29.32
C ASP A 12 1.57 31.89 28.86
N TYR A 13 2.54 31.45 29.65
CA TYR A 13 3.93 31.33 29.20
C TYR A 13 4.61 30.10 29.83
N VAL A 14 4.78 29.12 28.94
CA VAL A 14 5.79 28.05 28.90
C VAL A 14 5.54 26.82 29.78
N PHE A 15 5.04 25.77 29.11
CA PHE A 15 5.44 24.38 29.35
C PHE A 15 6.97 24.26 29.45
N ARG A 16 7.53 24.37 30.65
CA ARG A 16 8.95 24.11 30.92
C ARG A 16 9.08 22.77 31.61
N TYR A 17 9.61 21.80 30.87
CA TYR A 17 10.00 20.51 31.43
C TYR A 17 11.49 20.52 31.72
N LYS A 18 11.83 20.15 32.96
CA LYS A 18 13.21 19.98 33.42
C LYS A 18 13.68 18.60 32.95
N MET A 19 14.66 18.55 32.05
CA MET A 19 15.41 17.31 31.78
C MET A 19 16.31 17.05 32.99
N SER A 20 16.24 15.85 33.59
CA SER A 20 17.20 15.40 34.60
C SER A 20 17.79 14.04 34.23
N ASP A 21 19.06 14.13 33.85
CA ASP A 21 20.19 13.22 34.04
C ASP A 21 19.94 11.71 33.96
N GLY A 22 20.26 11.16 32.78
CA GLY A 22 20.77 9.81 32.69
C GLY A 22 22.09 9.72 33.46
N THR A 23 21.98 9.36 34.74
CA THR A 23 23.02 8.95 35.70
C THR A 23 24.49 9.09 35.24
N ASN A 24 25.19 10.04 35.86
CA ASN A 24 26.65 10.27 35.84
C ASN A 24 27.29 10.51 34.47
N ARG A 25 27.01 11.67 33.86
CA ARG A 25 28.01 12.35 33.01
C ARG A 25 28.24 13.73 33.57
N GLU A 26 29.50 14.00 33.92
CA GLU A 26 29.96 15.30 34.38
C GLU A 26 29.41 16.42 33.50
N ASP A 27 28.95 17.44 34.20
CA ASP A 27 28.29 18.66 33.76
C ASP A 27 29.23 19.49 32.85
N LYS A 28 29.42 19.05 31.59
CA LYS A 28 29.97 19.91 30.54
C LYS A 28 28.82 20.71 29.95
N ARG A 29 28.65 21.93 30.46
CA ARG A 29 27.98 23.03 29.74
C ARG A 29 28.36 22.94 28.26
N CYS A 30 27.38 22.85 27.38
CA CYS A 30 27.58 23.03 25.94
C CYS A 30 28.04 24.48 25.71
N ALA A 31 29.34 24.73 25.90
CA ALA A 31 29.90 26.07 26.03
C ALA A 31 30.51 26.57 24.72
N SER A 32 30.53 25.73 23.67
CA SER A 32 31.12 26.08 22.38
C SER A 32 30.36 25.43 21.22
N ARG A 33 30.45 26.05 20.03
CA ARG A 33 29.99 25.48 18.74
C ARG A 33 30.53 24.07 18.52
N LEU A 34 31.73 23.78 19.01
CA LEU A 34 32.38 22.48 18.94
C LEU A 34 31.63 21.42 19.76
N ASP A 35 31.19 21.76 20.97
CA ASP A 35 30.47 20.82 21.84
C ASP A 35 29.09 20.50 21.29
N LEU A 36 28.44 21.48 20.65
CA LEU A 36 27.18 21.29 19.94
C LEU A 36 27.36 20.32 18.76
N LEU A 37 28.36 20.54 17.89
CA LEU A 37 28.66 19.65 16.76
C LEU A 37 29.03 18.23 17.23
N ARG A 38 29.86 18.12 18.28
CA ARG A 38 30.22 16.82 18.87
C ARG A 38 28.97 16.08 19.39
N MET A 39 28.08 16.78 20.11
CA MET A 39 26.86 16.18 20.64
C MET A 39 25.90 15.74 19.53
N HIS A 40 25.70 16.56 18.50
CA HIS A 40 24.86 16.18 17.35
C HIS A 40 25.43 14.98 16.59
N LEU A 41 26.73 14.99 16.29
CA LEU A 41 27.38 13.87 15.62
C LEU A 41 27.28 12.59 16.44
N ARG A 42 27.52 12.67 17.75
CA ARG A 42 27.35 11.54 18.67
C ARG A 42 25.92 10.99 18.65
N ASN A 43 24.92 11.86 18.77
CA ASN A 43 23.51 11.45 18.80
C ASN A 43 23.10 10.76 17.49
N ILE A 44 23.60 11.22 16.35
CA ILE A 44 23.35 10.56 15.06
C ILE A 44 24.07 9.20 14.98
N LEU A 45 25.31 9.11 15.44
CA LEU A 45 26.08 7.85 15.47
C LEU A 45 25.55 6.81 16.49
N ASP A 46 24.73 7.25 17.43
CA ASP A 46 24.02 6.36 18.35
C ASP A 46 22.87 5.62 17.65
N ILE A 47 22.30 6.17 16.56
CA ILE A 47 21.17 5.58 15.82
C ILE A 47 21.53 5.11 14.40
N ALA A 48 22.61 5.65 13.80
CA ALA A 48 23.05 5.37 12.44
C ALA A 48 24.53 4.99 12.37
N ILE A 49 24.87 4.11 11.44
CA ILE A 49 26.24 3.70 11.10
C ILE A 49 26.59 4.35 9.76
N PRO A 50 27.55 5.28 9.69
CA PRO A 50 28.02 5.85 8.43
C PRO A 50 28.67 4.81 7.53
N CYS A 51 28.53 4.99 6.22
CA CYS A 51 29.04 4.09 5.20
C CYS A 51 29.76 4.85 4.07
N ASN A 52 30.70 4.17 3.42
CA ASN A 52 31.34 4.57 2.17
C ASN A 52 31.08 3.45 1.15
N GLY A 53 30.10 3.65 0.26
CA GLY A 53 29.48 2.53 -0.44
C GLY A 53 28.97 1.47 0.55
N ASP A 54 29.17 0.19 0.26
CA ASP A 54 28.67 -0.91 1.11
C ASP A 54 29.48 -1.13 2.40
N SER A 55 30.56 -0.38 2.61
CA SER A 55 31.46 -0.56 3.76
C SER A 55 31.08 0.35 4.92
N GLU A 56 30.91 -0.22 6.11
CA GLU A 56 30.72 0.52 7.35
C GLU A 56 31.98 1.29 7.72
N VAL A 57 31.80 2.55 8.13
CA VAL A 57 32.89 3.45 8.50
C VAL A 57 32.76 3.80 9.98
N ARG A 58 33.72 3.35 10.78
CA ARG A 58 33.77 3.65 12.22
C ARG A 58 34.32 5.06 12.43
N ILE A 59 33.49 5.97 12.88
CA ILE A 59 33.89 7.36 13.16
C ILE A 59 34.40 7.49 14.59
N ASP A 60 35.62 7.99 14.77
CA ASP A 60 36.24 8.26 16.08
C ASP A 60 36.57 9.75 16.30
N GLY A 61 36.67 10.53 15.22
CA GLY A 61 36.97 11.95 15.26
C GLY A 61 36.35 12.76 14.12
N PHE A 62 36.46 14.09 14.22
CA PHE A 62 36.14 15.02 13.14
C PHE A 62 37.07 16.24 13.16
N LYS A 63 37.24 16.87 11.99
CA LYS A 63 37.92 18.16 11.78
C LYS A 63 36.90 19.20 11.35
N LEU A 64 37.07 20.45 11.77
CA LEU A 64 36.21 21.53 11.28
C LEU A 64 36.68 21.97 9.89
N MET A 65 35.74 22.30 9.00
CA MET A 65 36.10 22.75 7.65
C MET A 65 36.98 24.02 7.63
N ASN A 66 36.83 24.88 8.64
CA ASN A 66 37.63 26.10 8.81
C ASN A 66 38.92 25.88 9.63
N ASP A 67 39.14 24.69 10.20
CA ASP A 67 40.36 24.29 10.91
C ASP A 67 40.63 22.79 10.71
N ARG A 68 41.20 22.47 9.54
CA ARG A 68 41.54 21.09 9.16
C ARG A 68 42.78 20.55 9.87
N SER A 69 43.48 21.38 10.66
CA SER A 69 44.70 21.01 11.36
C SER A 69 44.45 20.29 12.68
N ARG A 70 43.24 20.43 13.23
CA ARG A 70 42.88 19.97 14.57
C ARG A 70 41.83 18.86 14.53
N ILE A 71 42.16 17.74 15.16
CA ILE A 71 41.26 16.58 15.28
C ILE A 71 40.50 16.68 16.61
N HIS A 72 39.18 16.48 16.54
CA HIS A 72 38.30 16.45 17.69
C HIS A 72 37.69 15.06 17.83
N ARG A 73 37.96 14.37 18.95
CA ARG A 73 37.34 13.07 19.24
C ARG A 73 35.82 13.19 19.44
N VAL A 74 35.08 12.19 18.97
CA VAL A 74 33.62 12.10 19.08
C VAL A 74 33.20 11.45 20.41
N PHE A 75 33.89 10.37 20.79
CA PHE A 75 33.63 9.63 22.04
C PHE A 75 34.76 9.89 23.03
N ASP A 76 34.40 10.27 24.25
CA ASP A 76 35.34 10.36 25.37
C ASP A 76 35.55 8.94 25.92
N GLY A 77 36.70 8.32 25.62
CA GLY A 77 37.10 7.00 26.15
C GLY A 77 37.77 6.06 25.15
N ASP A 78 39.10 6.19 25.01
CA ASP A 78 40.07 5.13 24.71
C ASP A 78 41.42 5.70 25.14
N GLU A 79 41.64 5.73 26.45
CA GLU A 79 42.98 5.83 27.04
C GLU A 79 43.43 4.39 27.35
N GLY A 80 44.26 3.83 26.49
CA GLY A 80 44.99 2.60 26.79
C GLY A 80 44.82 1.47 25.78
N CYS A 81 45.43 1.60 24.60
CA CYS A 81 46.13 0.47 23.99
C CYS A 81 47.49 0.98 23.47
N PRO A 82 48.63 0.44 23.95
CA PRO A 82 49.94 0.85 23.49
C PRO A 82 50.10 0.54 22.00
N VAL A 83 50.67 1.49 21.27
CA VAL A 83 51.25 1.26 19.96
C VAL A 83 52.44 0.31 20.17
N GLU A 84 52.26 -0.99 19.91
CA GLU A 84 53.41 -1.86 19.68
C GLU A 84 54.00 -1.52 18.30
N SER A 85 55.25 -1.07 18.35
CA SER A 85 56.10 -0.84 17.19
C SER A 85 56.47 -2.18 16.55
N ASP A 86 55.84 -2.52 15.43
CA ASP A 86 56.30 -3.62 14.57
C ASP A 86 57.52 -3.16 13.75
N SER A 87 58.68 -3.11 14.43
CA SER A 87 59.96 -3.39 13.79
C SER A 87 60.20 -4.89 13.87
N GLU A 88 60.48 -5.50 12.72
CA GLU A 88 60.95 -6.88 12.52
C GLU A 88 59.88 -7.99 12.42
N ARG A 89 59.39 -8.20 11.19
CA ARG A 89 59.25 -9.55 10.61
C ARG A 89 59.39 -9.49 9.08
N ARG A 90 60.62 -9.67 8.61
CA ARG A 90 60.92 -10.12 7.25
C ARG A 90 60.43 -11.56 7.10
N GLY A 91 59.66 -11.86 6.05
CA GLY A 91 59.36 -13.23 5.67
C GLY A 91 58.35 -13.35 4.53
N ASN A 92 58.85 -13.26 3.29
CA ASN A 92 58.37 -13.85 2.04
C ASN A 92 56.86 -13.98 1.76
N LEU A 93 56.38 -13.28 0.71
CA LEU A 93 55.46 -13.81 -0.29
C LEU A 93 55.60 -13.01 -1.62
N MET A 94 55.63 -13.74 -2.74
CA MET A 94 55.88 -13.31 -4.12
C MET A 94 54.63 -12.69 -4.80
N PRO A 95 54.78 -12.01 -5.97
CA PRO A 95 53.85 -10.99 -6.47
C PRO A 95 52.81 -11.53 -7.46
N THR A 96 51.64 -10.87 -7.56
CA THR A 96 50.74 -11.00 -8.73
C THR A 96 50.13 -9.66 -9.14
N GLU A 97 50.65 -9.19 -10.27
CA GLU A 97 50.01 -8.56 -11.44
C GLU A 97 48.96 -7.45 -11.31
N THR A 98 49.36 -6.32 -11.91
CA THR A 98 48.63 -5.10 -12.23
C THR A 98 47.74 -5.33 -13.46
N ILE A 99 46.43 -5.08 -13.36
CA ILE A 99 45.56 -4.92 -14.53
C ILE A 99 45.25 -3.44 -14.71
N ARG A 100 45.70 -2.90 -15.85
CA ARG A 100 45.43 -1.55 -16.35
C ARG A 100 44.05 -1.51 -17.02
N TYR A 101 43.28 -0.45 -16.79
CA TYR A 101 42.17 -0.05 -17.67
C TYR A 101 42.57 1.20 -18.48
N PRO A 102 42.19 1.29 -19.77
CA PRO A 102 42.59 2.39 -20.64
C PRO A 102 41.68 3.62 -20.48
N ASP A 103 42.31 4.79 -20.53
CA ASP A 103 41.70 6.11 -20.67
C ASP A 103 40.94 6.25 -22.00
N GLY A 104 39.80 6.94 -21.94
CA GLY A 104 39.02 7.36 -23.10
C GLY A 104 38.15 8.57 -22.75
N ASP A 105 38.53 9.71 -23.31
CA ASP A 105 38.12 11.08 -22.97
C ASP A 105 36.89 11.56 -23.77
N ASN A 106 36.16 12.48 -23.13
CA ASN A 106 35.30 13.56 -23.64
C ASN A 106 33.90 13.32 -24.27
N GLY A 107 32.90 13.89 -23.58
CA GLY A 107 31.62 14.34 -24.12
C GLY A 107 30.76 15.04 -23.05
N LYS A 108 30.95 16.34 -22.84
CA LYS A 108 30.13 17.16 -21.92
C LYS A 108 28.72 17.37 -22.48
N SER A 109 27.69 17.00 -21.72
CA SER A 109 26.33 17.55 -21.82
C SER A 109 25.77 17.83 -20.42
N LEU A 110 25.08 18.96 -20.31
CA LEU A 110 24.51 19.55 -19.11
C LEU A 110 23.36 18.70 -18.54
N GLU A 111 23.65 17.84 -17.58
CA GLU A 111 22.67 17.16 -16.71
C GLU A 111 23.23 17.10 -15.28
N GLU A 112 23.29 18.25 -14.62
CA GLU A 112 23.56 18.33 -13.17
C GLU A 112 22.38 19.06 -12.52
N GLU A 113 21.35 18.29 -12.16
CA GLU A 113 20.40 18.54 -11.05
C GLU A 113 19.32 17.44 -11.09
N ASN A 114 19.70 16.20 -10.76
CA ASN A 114 18.83 15.11 -10.26
C ASN A 114 19.69 13.84 -10.13
N GLY A 115 20.42 13.74 -9.02
CA GLY A 115 21.24 12.57 -8.70
C GLY A 115 20.40 11.38 -8.27
N ASP A 116 19.72 10.73 -9.21
CA ASP A 116 19.31 9.33 -9.07
C ASP A 116 20.32 8.49 -9.85
N ALA A 117 21.40 8.10 -9.18
CA ALA A 117 22.42 7.23 -9.72
C ALA A 117 21.82 5.85 -10.05
N TRP A 118 21.59 5.59 -11.34
CA TRP A 118 21.33 4.25 -11.86
C TRP A 118 22.55 3.38 -11.55
N GLY A 119 22.42 2.50 -10.54
CA GLY A 119 23.46 1.51 -10.21
C GLY A 119 23.79 1.31 -8.72
N CYS A 120 23.07 1.92 -7.77
CA CYS A 120 23.35 1.74 -6.35
C CYS A 120 22.39 0.76 -5.66
N GLY A 121 22.90 -0.20 -4.87
CA GLY A 121 22.11 -1.18 -4.11
C GLY A 121 21.34 -0.59 -2.90
N PHE A 122 21.46 0.71 -2.64
CA PHE A 122 20.81 1.39 -1.52
C PHE A 122 19.30 1.55 -1.71
N GLN A 123 18.57 1.56 -0.60
CA GLN A 123 17.14 1.85 -0.61
C GLN A 123 16.88 3.32 -1.00
N SER A 124 15.77 3.55 -1.70
CA SER A 124 15.32 4.90 -2.06
C SER A 124 14.87 5.67 -0.82
N ILE A 125 15.53 6.78 -0.51
CA ILE A 125 15.12 7.62 0.63
C ILE A 125 13.71 8.18 0.44
N ARG A 126 13.33 8.50 -0.81
CA ARG A 126 11.98 8.95 -1.14
C ARG A 126 10.96 7.87 -0.78
N ASN A 127 11.26 6.60 -1.04
CA ASN A 127 10.38 5.47 -0.72
C ASN A 127 10.24 5.32 0.79
N THR A 128 11.38 5.29 1.48
CA THR A 128 11.41 5.17 2.94
C THR A 128 10.66 6.33 3.59
N SER A 129 10.78 7.55 3.07
CA SER A 129 10.12 8.74 3.62
C SER A 129 8.58 8.70 3.54
N LEU A 130 8.00 7.83 2.71
CA LEU A 130 6.57 7.61 2.69
C LEU A 130 6.13 6.98 4.00
N TYR A 131 6.80 5.90 4.42
CA TYR A 131 6.43 5.08 5.59
C TYR A 131 7.13 5.50 6.89
N GLU A 132 8.37 5.94 6.78
CA GLU A 132 9.23 6.31 7.90
C GLU A 132 10.03 7.60 7.56
N PRO A 133 9.38 8.78 7.65
CA PRO A 133 10.00 10.06 7.35
C PRO A 133 11.14 10.43 8.31
N THR A 134 11.26 9.79 9.47
CA THR A 134 12.38 10.08 10.39
C THR A 134 13.72 9.62 9.81
N VAL A 135 13.74 8.62 8.92
CA VAL A 135 14.97 8.20 8.22
C VAL A 135 15.43 9.29 7.23
N GLU A 136 14.51 9.94 6.52
CA GLU A 136 14.81 11.12 5.68
C GLU A 136 15.37 12.27 6.53
N TYR A 137 14.80 12.50 7.71
CA TYR A 137 15.30 13.50 8.64
C TYR A 137 16.74 13.18 9.11
N ILE A 138 17.05 11.92 9.44
CA ILE A 138 18.42 11.49 9.80
C ILE A 138 19.38 11.76 8.64
N GLN A 139 19.00 11.43 7.40
CA GLN A 139 19.82 11.70 6.22
C GLN A 139 20.15 13.19 6.11
N ARG A 140 19.13 14.07 6.20
CA ARG A 140 19.30 15.52 6.09
C ARG A 140 20.19 16.08 7.20
N LEU A 141 20.03 15.58 8.44
CA LEU A 141 20.89 15.96 9.55
C LEU A 141 22.34 15.53 9.32
N LEU A 142 22.57 14.28 8.88
CA LEU A 142 23.91 13.79 8.60
C LEU A 142 24.57 14.61 7.49
N GLN A 143 23.85 14.88 6.40
CA GLN A 143 24.35 15.73 5.30
C GLN A 143 24.71 17.14 5.79
N SER A 144 23.84 17.76 6.58
CA SER A 144 24.09 19.09 7.15
C SER A 144 25.32 19.13 8.06
N LEU A 145 25.61 18.02 8.77
CA LEU A 145 26.84 17.91 9.55
C LEU A 145 28.08 17.75 8.67
N LEU A 146 28.00 16.90 7.64
CA LEU A 146 29.10 16.66 6.69
C LEU A 146 29.50 17.93 5.92
N ASP A 147 28.58 18.87 5.73
CA ASP A 147 28.89 20.19 5.14
C ASP A 147 29.78 21.06 6.07
N LEU A 148 29.84 20.74 7.36
CA LEU A 148 30.58 21.50 8.38
C LEU A 148 31.86 20.82 8.85
N VAL A 149 31.98 19.49 8.69
CA VAL A 149 33.07 18.69 9.26
C VAL A 149 33.64 17.65 8.29
N GLU A 150 34.93 17.37 8.38
CA GLU A 150 35.53 16.16 7.81
C GLU A 150 35.58 15.07 8.88
N LEU A 151 35.01 13.90 8.60
CA LEU A 151 35.00 12.79 9.55
C LEU A 151 36.32 12.01 9.50
N GLU A 152 36.69 11.40 10.62
CA GLU A 152 37.89 10.57 10.74
C GLU A 152 37.60 9.17 11.30
N SER A 153 38.44 8.23 10.86
CA SER A 153 38.56 6.87 11.40
C SER A 153 40.04 6.55 11.57
N HIS A 154 40.46 6.21 12.79
CA HIS A 154 41.86 5.89 13.11
C HIS A 154 42.86 6.96 12.65
N GLY A 155 42.47 8.24 12.81
CA GLY A 155 43.30 9.40 12.44
C GLY A 155 43.45 9.65 10.94
N LYS A 156 42.66 8.97 10.10
CA LYS A 156 42.56 9.24 8.66
C LYS A 156 41.19 9.81 8.32
N THR A 157 41.17 10.83 7.47
CA THR A 157 39.92 11.35 6.91
C THR A 157 39.20 10.26 6.13
N VAL A 158 37.91 10.10 6.39
CA VAL A 158 37.04 9.12 5.73
C VAL A 158 35.90 9.83 5.01
N LYS A 159 35.57 9.34 3.81
CA LYS A 159 34.38 9.78 3.08
C LYS A 159 33.18 9.02 3.62
N VAL A 160 32.06 9.72 3.81
CA VAL A 160 30.77 9.12 4.13
C VAL A 160 29.80 9.58 3.04
N ASP A 161 29.15 8.63 2.38
CA ASP A 161 28.14 8.90 1.36
C ASP A 161 26.84 8.09 1.57
N ALA A 162 26.78 7.24 2.59
CA ALA A 162 25.58 6.52 2.99
C ALA A 162 25.52 6.29 4.51
N PHE A 163 24.41 5.71 4.99
CA PHE A 163 24.29 5.24 6.37
C PHE A 163 23.36 4.01 6.46
N ARG A 164 23.53 3.23 7.53
CA ARG A 164 22.63 2.14 7.93
C ARG A 164 22.03 2.43 9.29
N LEU A 165 20.83 1.91 9.54
CA LEU A 165 20.23 1.94 10.87
C LEU A 165 20.98 0.96 11.79
N LYS A 166 21.38 1.44 12.97
CA LYS A 166 22.28 0.69 13.87
C LYS A 166 21.58 -0.48 14.57
N ASP A 167 20.40 -0.22 15.13
CA ASP A 167 19.59 -1.20 15.83
C ASP A 167 18.17 -1.23 15.28
N LEU A 168 17.93 -2.13 14.33
CA LEU A 168 16.62 -2.31 13.68
C LEU A 168 15.49 -2.67 14.65
N SER A 169 15.78 -3.15 15.87
CA SER A 169 14.71 -3.45 16.85
C SER A 169 13.96 -2.20 17.31
N GLN A 170 14.60 -1.03 17.21
CA GLN A 170 14.01 0.28 17.54
C GLN A 170 13.05 0.78 16.45
N TRP A 171 13.08 0.16 15.27
CA TRP A 171 12.30 0.54 14.07
C TRP A 171 11.15 -0.44 13.82
N VAL A 172 10.83 -1.25 14.82
CA VAL A 172 9.72 -2.19 14.78
C VAL A 172 8.46 -1.49 15.26
N GLU A 173 7.48 -1.38 14.37
CA GLU A 173 6.23 -0.66 14.58
C GLU A 173 5.03 -1.62 14.64
N GLU A 174 3.87 -1.08 15.03
CA GLU A 174 2.61 -1.81 14.93
C GLU A 174 2.25 -2.04 13.46
N SER A 175 1.88 -3.27 13.13
CA SER A 175 1.58 -3.69 11.76
C SER A 175 0.52 -4.78 11.74
N SER A 176 -0.23 -4.87 10.63
CA SER A 176 -1.11 -6.02 10.35
C SER A 176 -0.33 -7.33 10.30
N CYS A 177 0.97 -7.27 9.98
CA CYS A 177 1.84 -8.42 9.74
C CYS A 177 1.18 -9.41 8.76
N ASP A 178 0.87 -8.93 7.56
CA ASP A 178 0.37 -9.78 6.48
C ASP A 178 1.52 -10.66 5.96
N PRO A 179 1.39 -12.00 5.97
CA PRO A 179 2.37 -12.90 5.39
C PRO A 179 2.74 -12.57 3.94
N ALA A 180 1.81 -12.03 3.15
CA ALA A 180 2.01 -11.70 1.74
C ALA A 180 3.06 -10.58 1.56
N ASP A 181 3.19 -9.67 2.53
CA ASP A 181 4.17 -8.57 2.48
C ASP A 181 5.59 -9.12 2.33
N MET A 182 5.91 -10.23 3.01
CA MET A 182 7.24 -10.85 2.95
C MET A 182 7.56 -11.40 1.56
N LEU A 183 6.54 -11.95 0.88
CA LEU A 183 6.66 -12.46 -0.48
C LEU A 183 6.74 -11.31 -1.50
N GLY A 184 6.09 -10.17 -1.21
CA GLY A 184 6.14 -8.97 -2.03
C GLY A 184 7.56 -8.43 -2.23
N TYR A 185 8.45 -8.57 -1.25
CA TYR A 185 9.87 -8.17 -1.38
C TYR A 185 10.66 -9.02 -2.37
N LEU A 186 10.17 -10.21 -2.76
CA LEU A 186 10.77 -11.04 -3.80
C LEU A 186 10.26 -10.69 -5.20
N ALA A 187 9.14 -9.99 -5.29
CA ALA A 187 8.43 -9.70 -6.53
C ALA A 187 9.03 -8.51 -7.29
N THR A 188 10.36 -8.46 -7.44
CA THR A 188 11.08 -7.36 -8.10
C THR A 188 11.29 -7.58 -9.61
N ARG A 189 11.02 -8.79 -10.10
CA ARG A 189 11.21 -9.19 -11.50
C ARG A 189 9.95 -9.89 -12.04
N CYS A 190 9.80 -9.87 -13.36
CA CYS A 190 8.69 -10.52 -14.04
C CYS A 190 9.20 -11.36 -15.21
N ASN A 191 8.53 -12.49 -15.46
CA ASN A 191 8.76 -13.34 -16.62
C ASN A 191 7.70 -13.17 -17.73
N CYS A 192 6.71 -12.30 -17.50
CA CYS A 192 5.75 -11.82 -18.50
C CYS A 192 6.04 -10.35 -18.85
N ASN A 193 5.48 -9.86 -19.96
CA ASN A 193 5.62 -8.47 -20.41
C ASN A 193 4.26 -7.86 -20.80
N CYS A 194 3.25 -7.97 -19.95
CA CYS A 194 1.86 -7.67 -20.30
C CYS A 194 1.66 -6.27 -20.92
N VAL A 195 0.82 -6.21 -21.96
CA VAL A 195 0.50 -4.97 -22.71
C VAL A 195 -0.32 -3.97 -21.91
N PHE A 196 -0.80 -4.35 -20.73
CA PHE A 196 -1.58 -3.52 -19.80
C PHE A 196 -0.94 -3.45 -18.41
N CYS A 197 0.33 -3.82 -18.28
CA CYS A 197 0.99 -3.87 -16.98
C CYS A 197 1.08 -2.47 -16.36
N TYR A 198 0.43 -2.25 -15.21
CA TYR A 198 0.43 -0.96 -14.52
C TYR A 198 1.85 -0.48 -14.17
N ASN A 199 2.79 -1.40 -13.91
CA ASN A 199 4.19 -1.05 -13.62
C ASN A 199 4.86 -0.27 -14.76
N LYS A 200 4.42 -0.46 -16.03
CA LYS A 200 4.90 0.32 -17.18
C LYS A 200 4.36 1.75 -17.19
N GLY A 201 3.22 1.99 -16.55
CA GLY A 201 2.56 3.28 -16.43
C GLY A 201 2.81 3.98 -15.10
N CYS A 202 3.77 3.51 -14.28
CA CYS A 202 4.10 4.19 -13.03
C CYS A 202 4.82 5.53 -13.32
N PRO A 203 4.35 6.66 -12.77
CA PRO A 203 5.07 7.93 -12.87
C PRO A 203 6.54 7.81 -12.43
N PRO A 204 7.52 8.34 -13.19
CA PRO A 204 8.94 8.27 -12.82
C PRO A 204 9.27 8.95 -11.48
N SER A 205 8.48 9.95 -11.09
CA SER A 205 8.64 10.66 -9.81
C SER A 205 8.08 9.90 -8.61
N LEU A 206 7.33 8.82 -8.81
CA LEU A 206 6.89 7.98 -7.70
C LEU A 206 8.09 7.26 -7.12
N ALA A 207 8.10 7.17 -5.79
CA ALA A 207 9.13 6.46 -5.07
C ALA A 207 8.96 4.92 -5.16
N LEU A 208 8.51 4.38 -6.29
CA LEU A 208 8.29 2.94 -6.52
C LEU A 208 9.53 2.20 -7.04
N THR A 209 10.62 2.93 -7.28
CA THR A 209 11.85 2.38 -7.82
C THR A 209 12.49 1.42 -6.83
N ASN A 210 12.40 0.12 -7.14
CA ASN A 210 13.18 -0.89 -6.46
C ASN A 210 14.65 -0.72 -6.84
N PRO A 211 15.58 -0.73 -5.87
CA PRO A 211 17.00 -0.73 -6.18
C PRO A 211 17.35 -1.98 -7.01
N SER A 212 18.30 -1.84 -7.92
CA SER A 212 18.82 -2.97 -8.69
C SER A 212 19.64 -3.88 -7.78
N LYS A 213 18.96 -4.84 -7.14
CA LYS A 213 19.56 -5.86 -6.28
C LYS A 213 19.69 -7.18 -7.02
N SER A 214 20.69 -7.96 -6.65
CA SER A 214 20.76 -9.38 -6.99
C SER A 214 19.74 -10.19 -6.17
N PRO A 215 19.29 -11.37 -6.65
CA PRO A 215 18.40 -12.23 -5.88
C PRO A 215 18.92 -12.59 -4.48
N ASP A 216 20.24 -12.70 -4.30
CA ASP A 216 20.85 -13.01 -3.00
C ASP A 216 20.81 -11.80 -2.05
N GLU A 217 20.90 -10.58 -2.56
CA GLU A 217 20.74 -9.36 -1.74
C GLU A 217 19.29 -9.16 -1.33
N GLU A 218 18.33 -9.40 -2.23
CA GLU A 218 16.90 -9.38 -1.92
C GLU A 218 16.58 -10.43 -0.85
N PHE A 219 17.12 -11.65 -1.00
CA PHE A 219 16.94 -12.68 0.01
C PHE A 219 17.52 -12.29 1.37
N LYS A 220 18.72 -11.68 1.42
CA LYS A 220 19.30 -11.15 2.67
C LYS A 220 18.43 -10.07 3.31
N GLU A 221 17.82 -9.20 2.51
CA GLU A 221 16.84 -8.22 3.02
C GLU A 221 15.63 -8.92 3.62
N VAL A 222 15.04 -9.89 2.91
CA VAL A 222 13.88 -10.64 3.40
C VAL A 222 14.21 -11.42 4.67
N GLN A 223 15.39 -12.05 4.76
CA GLN A 223 15.85 -12.70 5.99
C GLN A 223 15.95 -11.71 7.17
N THR A 224 16.43 -10.49 6.90
CA THR A 224 16.47 -9.43 7.91
C THR A 224 15.06 -9.05 8.33
N ARG A 225 14.13 -8.84 7.40
CA ARG A 225 12.73 -8.53 7.72
C ARG A 225 12.05 -9.65 8.49
N LEU A 226 12.26 -10.91 8.10
CA LEU A 226 11.75 -12.09 8.81
C LEU A 226 12.27 -12.17 10.25
N LYS A 227 13.51 -11.76 10.53
CA LYS A 227 14.05 -11.69 11.90
C LYS A 227 13.22 -10.77 12.80
N TYR A 228 12.69 -9.68 12.24
CA TYR A 228 11.87 -8.67 12.92
C TYR A 228 10.36 -8.79 12.66
N PHE A 229 9.94 -9.86 11.97
CA PHE A 229 8.54 -10.19 11.74
C PHE A 229 7.96 -10.94 12.95
N TYR A 230 7.09 -10.27 13.70
CA TYR A 230 6.45 -10.77 14.92
C TYR A 230 4.91 -10.73 14.81
N PRO A 231 4.30 -11.65 14.05
CA PRO A 231 2.85 -11.62 13.78
C PRO A 231 1.99 -11.74 15.05
N GLU A 232 2.41 -12.54 16.03
CA GLU A 232 1.72 -12.66 17.35
C GLU A 232 1.70 -11.34 18.12
N LYS A 233 2.75 -10.53 17.98
CA LYS A 233 2.87 -9.23 18.62
C LYS A 233 2.31 -8.10 17.75
N LYS A 234 1.82 -8.40 16.54
CA LYS A 234 1.42 -7.43 15.51
C LYS A 234 2.49 -6.37 15.27
N LYS A 235 3.74 -6.83 15.17
CA LYS A 235 4.92 -5.97 15.06
C LYS A 235 5.83 -6.39 13.91
N ASN A 236 6.26 -5.43 13.11
CA ASN A 236 7.17 -5.62 11.97
C ASN A 236 8.04 -4.37 11.75
N LEU A 237 9.09 -4.48 10.93
CA LEU A 237 9.74 -3.29 10.40
C LEU A 237 8.79 -2.50 9.50
N PHE A 238 9.02 -1.19 9.40
CA PHE A 238 8.33 -0.34 8.45
C PHE A 238 8.37 -0.92 7.02
N THR A 239 7.28 -0.72 6.30
CA THR A 239 7.10 -1.21 4.93
C THR A 239 7.87 -0.32 3.94
N SER A 240 8.13 -0.86 2.75
CA SER A 240 8.62 -0.07 1.62
C SER A 240 7.67 -0.28 0.43
N LEU A 241 7.42 0.78 -0.34
CA LEU A 241 6.55 0.72 -1.51
C LEU A 241 7.27 -0.05 -2.63
N GLY A 242 7.05 -1.35 -2.75
CA GLY A 242 7.66 -2.15 -3.82
C GLY A 242 6.79 -2.17 -5.08
N SER A 243 7.41 -2.30 -6.25
CA SER A 243 6.66 -2.80 -7.42
C SER A 243 6.29 -4.27 -7.18
N SER A 244 5.04 -4.66 -7.36
CA SER A 244 4.63 -6.07 -7.27
C SER A 244 4.66 -6.70 -8.67
N PHE A 245 5.72 -7.46 -8.95
CA PHE A 245 5.86 -8.31 -10.12
C PHE A 245 5.52 -9.78 -9.79
N GLU A 246 6.37 -10.75 -10.16
CA GLU A 246 6.11 -12.18 -9.96
C GLU A 246 7.04 -12.76 -8.90
N ALA A 247 6.48 -13.14 -7.75
CA ALA A 247 7.25 -13.72 -6.65
C ALA A 247 7.72 -15.16 -6.95
N PHE A 248 6.94 -15.94 -7.71
CA PHE A 248 7.22 -17.36 -7.93
C PHE A 248 8.49 -17.64 -8.74
N ILE A 249 9.00 -16.65 -9.49
CA ILE A 249 10.23 -16.81 -10.26
C ILE A 249 11.49 -16.53 -9.44
N HIS A 250 11.34 -16.05 -8.21
CA HIS A 250 12.49 -15.77 -7.36
C HIS A 250 13.15 -17.10 -6.91
N PRO A 251 14.48 -17.26 -7.06
CA PRO A 251 15.18 -18.51 -6.72
C PRO A 251 14.92 -18.99 -5.28
N HIS A 252 14.80 -18.04 -4.34
CA HIS A 252 14.59 -18.30 -2.91
C HIS A 252 13.10 -18.25 -2.47
N PHE A 253 12.14 -18.35 -3.41
CA PHE A 253 10.70 -18.27 -3.09
C PHE A 253 10.27 -19.33 -2.08
N ARG A 254 10.72 -20.59 -2.28
CA ARG A 254 10.35 -21.73 -1.43
C ARG A 254 10.84 -21.53 0.00
N GLU A 255 12.07 -21.08 0.15
CA GLU A 255 12.75 -20.80 1.42
C GLU A 255 12.00 -19.72 2.21
N VAL A 256 11.65 -18.61 1.54
CA VAL A 256 10.90 -17.53 2.19
C VAL A 256 9.50 -18.00 2.59
N LEU A 257 8.78 -18.72 1.72
CA LEU A 257 7.44 -19.23 2.04
C LEU A 257 7.47 -20.16 3.28
N GLN A 258 8.50 -21.00 3.40
CA GLN A 258 8.74 -21.83 4.59
C GLN A 258 8.95 -21.01 5.85
N GLU A 259 9.80 -19.99 5.81
CA GLU A 259 10.06 -19.16 6.99
C GLU A 259 8.85 -18.30 7.39
N VAL A 260 8.09 -17.80 6.42
CA VAL A 260 6.83 -17.07 6.66
C VAL A 260 5.83 -17.97 7.37
N ARG A 261 5.58 -19.19 6.85
CA ARG A 261 4.61 -20.13 7.44
C ARG A 261 5.04 -20.65 8.81
N LYS A 262 6.34 -20.82 9.07
CA LYS A 262 6.85 -21.15 10.42
C LYS A 262 6.53 -20.06 11.45
N LYS A 263 6.41 -18.81 11.02
CA LYS A 263 6.17 -17.65 11.88
C LYS A 263 4.69 -17.26 11.98
N SER A 264 3.86 -17.61 11.00
CA SER A 264 2.44 -17.22 10.97
C SER A 264 1.52 -18.32 10.46
N ASP A 265 0.42 -18.51 11.17
CA ASP A 265 -0.72 -19.37 10.81
C ASP A 265 -1.79 -18.65 9.97
N LYS A 266 -1.67 -17.33 9.79
CA LYS A 266 -2.60 -16.50 9.00
C LYS A 266 -2.70 -16.99 7.56
N LEU A 267 -3.81 -16.62 6.90
CA LEU A 267 -3.98 -16.79 5.45
C LEU A 267 -2.79 -16.19 4.70
N ILE A 268 -2.17 -16.98 3.83
CA ILE A 268 -1.22 -16.47 2.84
C ILE A 268 -1.98 -16.27 1.54
N ARG A 269 -2.12 -15.01 1.10
CA ARG A 269 -2.69 -14.68 -0.21
C ARG A 269 -1.56 -14.33 -1.18
N ILE A 270 -1.47 -15.05 -2.30
CA ILE A 270 -0.39 -14.84 -3.28
C ILE A 270 -0.99 -14.53 -4.65
N THR A 271 -0.59 -13.41 -5.24
CA THR A 271 -0.90 -13.09 -6.64
C THR A 271 0.18 -13.66 -7.54
N THR A 272 -0.23 -14.27 -8.66
CA THR A 272 0.69 -14.85 -9.64
C THR A 272 0.12 -14.78 -11.05
N ASN A 273 0.99 -14.64 -12.05
CA ASN A 273 0.64 -14.75 -13.47
C ASN A 273 0.42 -16.21 -13.94
N GLY A 274 0.68 -17.18 -13.06
CA GLY A 274 0.39 -18.61 -13.26
C GLY A 274 1.42 -19.39 -14.09
N SER A 275 2.41 -18.71 -14.68
CA SER A 275 3.39 -19.34 -15.59
C SER A 275 4.31 -20.39 -14.93
N THR A 276 4.38 -20.40 -13.60
CA THR A 276 5.19 -21.34 -12.79
C THR A 276 4.34 -22.33 -11.99
N LEU A 277 3.01 -22.29 -12.11
CA LEU A 277 2.08 -23.18 -11.41
C LEU A 277 2.01 -24.56 -12.07
N THR A 278 3.14 -25.26 -12.06
CA THR A 278 3.25 -26.67 -12.46
C THR A 278 2.64 -27.60 -11.41
N GLU A 279 2.43 -28.87 -11.75
CA GLU A 279 1.97 -29.88 -10.79
C GLU A 279 2.91 -29.97 -9.58
N GLU A 280 4.23 -29.95 -9.79
CA GLU A 280 5.22 -29.92 -8.70
C GLU A 280 5.08 -28.70 -7.79
N MET A 281 4.87 -27.51 -8.36
CA MET A 281 4.69 -26.30 -7.57
C MET A 281 3.38 -26.34 -6.78
N ILE A 282 2.29 -26.82 -7.38
CA ILE A 282 0.99 -26.95 -6.72
C ILE A 282 1.06 -27.97 -5.58
N ASP A 283 1.71 -29.12 -5.80
CA ASP A 283 1.95 -30.13 -4.76
C ASP A 283 2.79 -29.57 -3.61
N TYR A 284 3.79 -28.73 -3.91
CA TYR A 284 4.56 -28.03 -2.90
C TYR A 284 3.70 -27.07 -2.07
N LEU A 285 2.82 -26.30 -2.72
CA LEU A 285 1.94 -25.31 -2.08
C LEU A 285 0.93 -25.94 -1.09
N LEU A 286 0.56 -27.21 -1.26
CA LEU A 286 -0.36 -27.92 -0.34
C LEU A 286 0.11 -27.94 1.12
N GLY A 287 1.43 -27.86 1.35
CA GLY A 287 2.02 -27.82 2.69
C GLY A 287 1.80 -26.50 3.45
N PHE A 288 1.19 -25.49 2.81
CA PHE A 288 1.17 -24.11 3.30
C PHE A 288 -0.23 -23.56 3.58
N ASN A 289 -1.22 -24.43 3.80
CA ASN A 289 -2.57 -24.00 4.18
C ASN A 289 -2.59 -23.24 5.54
N PRO A 290 -3.50 -22.25 5.73
CA PRO A 290 -4.47 -21.74 4.76
C PRO A 290 -3.80 -20.86 3.69
N LEU A 291 -4.03 -21.18 2.41
CA LEU A 291 -3.44 -20.55 1.23
C LEU A 291 -4.54 -20.19 0.23
N HIS A 292 -4.45 -18.99 -0.35
CA HIS A 292 -5.34 -18.55 -1.42
C HIS A 292 -4.54 -17.90 -2.55
N LEU A 293 -4.85 -18.25 -3.80
CA LEU A 293 -4.17 -17.70 -4.97
C LEU A 293 -5.05 -16.72 -5.75
N ASP A 294 -4.48 -15.61 -6.19
CA ASP A 294 -5.09 -14.79 -7.24
C ASP A 294 -4.32 -15.03 -8.54
N VAL A 295 -4.92 -15.82 -9.43
CA VAL A 295 -4.31 -16.21 -10.70
C VAL A 295 -4.70 -15.16 -11.75
N ALA A 296 -3.72 -14.34 -12.12
CA ALA A 296 -3.82 -13.36 -13.21
C ALA A 296 -3.76 -14.07 -14.57
N LEU A 297 -4.85 -14.79 -14.88
CA LEU A 297 -4.97 -15.62 -16.08
C LEU A 297 -5.20 -14.74 -17.33
N HIS A 298 -6.06 -13.74 -17.21
CA HIS A 298 -6.47 -12.77 -18.24
C HIS A 298 -7.10 -13.33 -19.54
N SER A 299 -6.77 -14.54 -19.96
CA SER A 299 -7.33 -15.23 -21.12
C SER A 299 -7.11 -16.74 -20.97
N SER A 300 -8.16 -17.55 -21.15
CA SER A 300 -8.03 -19.01 -21.28
C SER A 300 -7.57 -19.47 -22.67
N SER A 301 -7.45 -18.55 -23.64
CA SER A 301 -6.87 -18.82 -24.96
C SER A 301 -5.35 -18.69 -24.93
N THR A 302 -4.64 -19.73 -25.38
CA THR A 302 -3.18 -19.75 -25.57
C THR A 302 -2.70 -18.57 -26.43
N HIS A 303 -3.33 -18.37 -27.59
CA HIS A 303 -2.96 -17.34 -28.55
C HIS A 303 -3.16 -15.93 -27.99
N ARG A 304 -4.35 -15.67 -27.40
CA ARG A 304 -4.66 -14.33 -26.89
C ARG A 304 -3.87 -14.01 -25.62
N ARG A 305 -3.66 -14.99 -24.75
CA ARG A 305 -2.79 -14.81 -23.57
C ARG A 305 -1.35 -14.52 -23.98
N GLN A 306 -0.84 -15.16 -25.02
CA GLN A 306 0.48 -14.85 -25.58
C GLN A 306 0.55 -13.41 -26.15
N ARG A 307 -0.50 -12.94 -26.82
CA ARG A 307 -0.58 -11.52 -27.27
C ARG A 307 -0.62 -10.54 -26.12
N LEU A 308 -1.48 -10.78 -25.13
CA LEU A 308 -1.74 -9.88 -24.02
C LEU A 308 -0.60 -9.84 -23.00
N MET A 309 -0.02 -10.99 -22.65
CA MET A 309 0.97 -11.11 -21.59
C MET A 309 2.40 -11.27 -22.10
N HIS A 310 2.57 -11.55 -23.40
CA HIS A 310 3.83 -12.04 -23.96
C HIS A 310 4.40 -13.24 -23.19
N ASP A 311 3.53 -14.06 -22.61
CA ASP A 311 3.95 -15.28 -21.93
C ASP A 311 4.47 -16.29 -22.97
N LYS A 312 5.63 -16.86 -22.67
CA LYS A 312 6.30 -17.87 -23.49
C LYS A 312 5.67 -19.25 -23.34
N THR A 313 5.01 -19.52 -22.22
CA THR A 313 4.43 -20.82 -21.86
C THR A 313 3.00 -20.68 -21.31
N PRO A 314 2.06 -20.11 -22.10
CA PRO A 314 0.69 -19.86 -21.64
C PRO A 314 -0.05 -21.11 -21.18
N GLU A 315 0.30 -22.27 -21.72
CA GLU A 315 -0.31 -23.55 -21.36
C GLU A 315 -0.14 -23.94 -19.89
N ILE A 316 0.95 -23.52 -19.22
CA ILE A 316 1.17 -23.82 -17.80
C ILE A 316 0.11 -23.10 -16.96
N ALA A 317 -0.06 -21.80 -17.19
CA ALA A 317 -1.05 -21.00 -16.47
C ALA A 317 -2.48 -21.50 -16.72
N ILE A 318 -2.83 -21.82 -17.97
CA ILE A 318 -4.18 -22.30 -18.33
C ILE A 318 -4.45 -23.67 -17.67
N LYS A 319 -3.49 -24.60 -17.71
CA LYS A 319 -3.63 -25.94 -17.10
C LYS A 319 -3.53 -25.92 -15.57
N SER A 320 -3.09 -24.81 -14.97
CA SER A 320 -3.02 -24.71 -13.51
C SER A 320 -4.41 -24.76 -12.84
N LEU A 321 -5.46 -24.23 -13.47
CA LEU A 321 -6.82 -24.19 -12.91
C LEU A 321 -7.37 -25.59 -12.55
N PRO A 322 -7.42 -26.57 -13.46
CA PRO A 322 -7.84 -27.94 -13.12
C PRO A 322 -6.92 -28.61 -12.09
N LEU A 323 -5.62 -28.29 -12.07
CA LEU A 323 -4.68 -28.82 -11.08
C LEU A 323 -4.94 -28.24 -9.68
N LEU A 324 -5.19 -26.93 -9.57
CA LEU A 324 -5.56 -26.27 -8.32
C LEU A 324 -6.88 -26.82 -7.77
N ARG A 325 -7.86 -27.06 -8.64
CA ARG A 325 -9.11 -27.74 -8.28
C ARG A 325 -8.85 -29.14 -7.73
N LYS A 326 -8.06 -29.95 -8.43
CA LYS A 326 -7.70 -31.32 -8.00
C LYS A 326 -6.98 -31.31 -6.65
N ALA A 327 -6.11 -30.32 -6.43
CA ALA A 327 -5.39 -30.11 -5.18
C ALA A 327 -6.29 -29.55 -4.05
N GLY A 328 -7.45 -28.98 -4.38
CA GLY A 328 -8.34 -28.35 -3.41
C GLY A 328 -7.83 -26.99 -2.89
N ILE A 329 -6.93 -26.33 -3.62
CA ILE A 329 -6.45 -24.98 -3.29
C ILE A 329 -7.46 -23.95 -3.82
N PRO A 330 -8.05 -23.08 -2.97
CA PRO A 330 -8.94 -22.03 -3.43
C PRO A 330 -8.20 -20.94 -4.19
N TYR A 331 -8.77 -20.48 -5.29
CA TYR A 331 -8.18 -19.43 -6.12
C TYR A 331 -9.23 -18.55 -6.80
N ASN A 332 -8.88 -17.28 -6.97
CA ASN A 332 -9.60 -16.35 -7.84
C ASN A 332 -8.97 -16.34 -9.23
N THR A 333 -9.81 -16.13 -10.25
CA THR A 333 -9.34 -15.86 -11.61
C THR A 333 -9.45 -14.37 -11.88
N VAL A 334 -8.32 -13.70 -12.10
CA VAL A 334 -8.25 -12.26 -12.37
C VAL A 334 -8.14 -12.03 -13.88
N ILE A 335 -9.01 -11.17 -14.41
CA ILE A 335 -9.15 -10.88 -15.83
C ILE A 335 -9.13 -9.37 -16.04
N VAL A 336 -8.23 -8.89 -16.90
CA VAL A 336 -8.25 -7.52 -17.42
C VAL A 336 -8.74 -7.64 -18.87
N PRO A 337 -10.01 -7.34 -19.17
CA PRO A 337 -10.50 -7.30 -20.54
C PRO A 337 -9.88 -6.09 -21.24
N TRP A 338 -8.66 -6.28 -21.75
CA TRP A 338 -7.94 -5.24 -22.48
C TRP A 338 -8.40 -5.23 -23.96
N PRO A 339 -8.70 -4.06 -24.54
CA PRO A 339 -9.24 -3.94 -25.89
C PRO A 339 -8.15 -4.10 -26.98
N ASP A 340 -7.37 -5.18 -26.91
CA ASP A 340 -6.51 -5.64 -28.00
C ASP A 340 -7.34 -6.40 -29.03
N GLY A 341 -7.40 -5.90 -30.26
CA GLY A 341 -8.29 -6.37 -31.32
C GLY A 341 -9.62 -5.59 -31.35
N SER A 342 -10.74 -6.30 -31.52
CA SER A 342 -12.08 -5.69 -31.47
C SER A 342 -12.69 -5.77 -30.07
N PRO A 343 -13.59 -4.83 -29.68
CA PRO A 343 -14.35 -4.94 -28.43
C PRO A 343 -15.13 -6.26 -28.32
N GLU A 344 -15.66 -6.78 -29.43
CA GLU A 344 -16.37 -8.05 -29.47
C GLU A 344 -15.44 -9.23 -29.15
N GLU A 345 -14.26 -9.29 -29.78
CA GLU A 345 -13.25 -10.32 -29.49
C GLU A 345 -12.84 -10.30 -28.01
N MET A 346 -12.68 -9.10 -27.44
CA MET A 346 -12.34 -8.91 -26.03
C MET A 346 -13.44 -9.43 -25.10
N LEU A 347 -14.70 -9.08 -25.35
CA LEU A 347 -15.83 -9.52 -24.51
C LEU A 347 -16.08 -11.02 -24.62
N ASP A 348 -15.92 -11.60 -25.81
CA ASP A 348 -16.07 -13.04 -26.04
C ASP A 348 -14.94 -13.85 -25.39
N ASP A 349 -13.72 -13.33 -25.37
CA ASP A 349 -12.60 -13.93 -24.64
C ASP A 349 -12.78 -13.85 -23.12
N MET A 350 -13.25 -12.70 -22.62
CA MET A 350 -13.60 -12.54 -21.21
C MET A 350 -14.64 -13.58 -20.77
N GLU A 351 -15.73 -13.73 -21.52
CA GLU A 351 -16.78 -14.72 -21.20
C GLU A 351 -16.24 -16.16 -21.25
N ARG A 352 -15.46 -16.53 -22.28
CA ARG A 352 -14.84 -17.87 -22.38
C ARG A 352 -13.85 -18.15 -21.24
N THR A 353 -13.17 -17.12 -20.75
CA THR A 353 -12.26 -17.26 -19.61
C THR A 353 -13.03 -17.46 -18.31
N ILE A 354 -14.16 -16.76 -18.13
CA ILE A 354 -15.10 -16.95 -17.01
C ILE A 354 -15.71 -18.34 -17.05
N GLU A 355 -16.16 -18.81 -18.21
CA GLU A 355 -16.68 -20.16 -18.42
C GLU A 355 -15.66 -21.22 -18.01
N TYR A 356 -14.42 -21.08 -18.47
CA TYR A 356 -13.33 -21.99 -18.09
C TYR A 356 -13.04 -21.97 -16.59
N ALA A 357 -13.11 -20.80 -15.94
CA ALA A 357 -12.97 -20.68 -14.49
C ALA A 357 -14.13 -21.35 -13.73
N ASP A 358 -15.37 -21.25 -14.25
CA ASP A 358 -16.57 -21.88 -13.70
C ASP A 358 -16.48 -23.42 -13.75
N GLU A 359 -16.07 -23.96 -14.89
CA GLU A 359 -15.87 -25.40 -15.11
C GLU A 359 -14.81 -26.00 -14.16
N ASN A 360 -13.86 -25.16 -13.72
CA ASN A 360 -12.77 -25.54 -12.83
C ASN A 360 -12.99 -25.14 -11.36
N ASP A 361 -14.23 -24.84 -10.98
CA ASP A 361 -14.62 -24.53 -9.60
C ASP A 361 -13.78 -23.39 -8.97
N ALA A 362 -13.41 -22.38 -9.75
CA ALA A 362 -12.77 -21.18 -9.22
C ALA A 362 -13.63 -20.54 -8.12
N HIS A 363 -12.99 -19.94 -7.12
CA HIS A 363 -13.69 -19.31 -5.99
C HIS A 363 -14.48 -18.06 -6.44
N LEU A 364 -13.89 -17.25 -7.32
CA LEU A 364 -14.44 -16.00 -7.84
C LEU A 364 -13.74 -15.64 -9.17
N ALA A 365 -14.48 -15.05 -10.11
CA ALA A 365 -13.91 -14.31 -11.23
C ALA A 365 -13.88 -12.80 -10.93
N GLU A 366 -12.71 -12.21 -11.01
CA GLU A 366 -12.48 -10.77 -10.80
C GLU A 366 -12.18 -10.10 -12.14
N ILE A 367 -13.03 -9.15 -12.54
CA ILE A 367 -12.91 -8.39 -13.78
C ILE A 367 -12.37 -6.99 -13.44
N SER A 368 -11.07 -6.80 -13.62
CA SER A 368 -10.40 -5.51 -13.40
C SER A 368 -10.58 -4.65 -14.64
N LEU A 369 -11.35 -3.56 -14.54
CA LEU A 369 -11.60 -2.66 -15.65
C LEU A 369 -10.28 -2.05 -16.15
N PRO A 370 -10.08 -1.94 -17.48
CA PRO A 370 -8.79 -1.54 -18.05
C PRO A 370 -8.51 -0.05 -17.76
N GLY A 371 -7.33 0.24 -17.24
CA GLY A 371 -6.86 1.60 -16.94
C GLY A 371 -5.39 1.81 -17.29
N TYR A 372 -5.03 3.02 -17.68
CA TYR A 372 -3.67 3.45 -18.00
C TYR A 372 -3.46 4.91 -17.59
N SER A 373 -2.24 5.22 -17.16
CA SER A 373 -1.81 6.59 -16.85
C SER A 373 -1.26 7.27 -18.11
N LYS A 374 -1.06 8.59 -18.05
CA LYS A 374 -0.39 9.34 -19.14
C LYS A 374 1.07 8.92 -19.34
N TYR A 375 1.68 8.24 -18.35
CA TYR A 375 3.05 7.72 -18.44
C TYR A 375 3.10 6.38 -19.19
N PHE A 376 1.96 5.72 -19.34
CA PHE A 376 1.83 4.53 -20.16
C PHE A 376 1.65 4.90 -21.65
N SER A 377 0.79 5.88 -21.92
CA SER A 377 0.56 6.43 -23.26
C SER A 377 0.11 7.89 -23.14
N GLU A 378 0.63 8.73 -24.03
CA GLU A 378 0.19 10.13 -24.15
C GLU A 378 -1.12 10.25 -24.94
N ASP A 379 -1.41 9.25 -25.79
CA ASP A 379 -2.61 9.18 -26.61
C ASP A 379 -3.70 8.37 -25.89
N ASP A 380 -4.96 8.64 -26.26
CA ASP A 380 -6.07 7.82 -25.81
C ASP A 380 -6.04 6.45 -26.50
N LEU A 381 -5.86 5.38 -25.71
CA LEU A 381 -5.75 4.02 -26.24
C LEU A 381 -7.11 3.45 -26.65
N PHE A 382 -8.18 3.88 -25.97
CA PHE A 382 -9.55 3.46 -26.24
C PHE A 382 -10.53 4.42 -25.57
N ASP A 383 -11.78 4.43 -26.03
CA ASP A 383 -12.88 5.13 -25.36
C ASP A 383 -13.19 4.46 -24.02
N HIS A 384 -12.77 5.11 -22.94
CA HIS A 384 -12.90 4.62 -21.58
C HIS A 384 -14.35 4.30 -21.21
N ASP A 385 -15.27 5.22 -21.45
CA ASP A 385 -16.66 5.08 -21.01
C ASP A 385 -17.37 4.00 -21.83
N SER A 386 -17.15 3.98 -23.15
CA SER A 386 -17.71 2.94 -24.01
C SER A 386 -17.22 1.54 -23.65
N ILE A 387 -15.92 1.37 -23.40
CA ILE A 387 -15.33 0.06 -23.07
C ILE A 387 -15.79 -0.41 -21.69
N TRP A 388 -15.70 0.45 -20.67
CA TRP A 388 -16.10 0.10 -19.31
C TRP A 388 -17.59 -0.23 -19.23
N GLU A 389 -18.43 0.54 -19.92
CA GLU A 389 -19.87 0.26 -20.00
C GLU A 389 -20.16 -1.09 -20.69
N ALA A 390 -19.49 -1.38 -21.81
CA ALA A 390 -19.65 -2.64 -22.53
C ALA A 390 -19.26 -3.86 -21.66
N ILE A 391 -18.14 -3.78 -20.95
CA ILE A 391 -17.71 -4.81 -20.00
C ILE A 391 -18.75 -4.98 -18.89
N ALA A 392 -19.21 -3.89 -18.29
CA ALA A 392 -20.14 -3.94 -17.18
C ALA A 392 -21.51 -4.50 -17.58
N ARG A 393 -22.02 -4.15 -18.76
CA ARG A 393 -23.24 -4.75 -19.35
C ARG A 393 -23.06 -6.25 -19.56
N LYS A 394 -21.96 -6.66 -20.21
CA LYS A 394 -21.67 -8.07 -20.49
C LYS A 394 -21.60 -8.89 -19.21
N VAL A 395 -20.87 -8.42 -18.19
CA VAL A 395 -20.76 -9.10 -16.89
C VAL A 395 -22.12 -9.26 -16.22
N ARG A 396 -22.96 -8.20 -16.24
CA ARG A 396 -24.31 -8.27 -15.68
C ARG A 396 -25.17 -9.35 -16.34
N ASP A 397 -25.07 -9.48 -17.66
CA ASP A 397 -25.83 -10.48 -18.42
C ASP A 397 -25.36 -11.92 -18.11
N ILE A 398 -24.04 -12.15 -18.15
CA ILE A 398 -23.46 -13.49 -17.97
C ILE A 398 -23.43 -13.97 -16.52
N ARG A 399 -23.55 -13.07 -15.51
CA ARG A 399 -23.71 -13.49 -14.11
C ARG A 399 -24.84 -14.50 -13.96
N SER A 400 -25.89 -14.39 -14.76
CA SER A 400 -27.02 -15.33 -14.74
C SER A 400 -26.75 -16.70 -15.36
N LYS A 401 -25.72 -16.78 -16.19
CA LYS A 401 -25.34 -17.97 -16.96
C LYS A 401 -24.41 -18.90 -16.17
N TYR A 402 -23.47 -18.33 -15.41
CA TYR A 402 -22.43 -19.08 -14.70
C TYR A 402 -22.70 -19.18 -13.19
N GLY A 403 -22.19 -20.24 -12.56
CA GLY A 403 -22.37 -20.51 -11.14
C GLY A 403 -21.39 -19.75 -10.25
N ILE A 404 -20.18 -19.48 -10.75
CA ILE A 404 -19.16 -18.72 -10.04
C ILE A 404 -19.60 -17.27 -9.81
N PRO A 405 -19.27 -16.69 -8.65
CA PRO A 405 -19.35 -15.25 -8.47
C PRO A 405 -18.49 -14.51 -9.50
N ILE A 406 -18.99 -13.38 -9.99
CA ILE A 406 -18.26 -12.50 -10.93
C ILE A 406 -18.33 -11.07 -10.40
N VAL A 407 -17.20 -10.46 -10.12
CA VAL A 407 -17.11 -9.07 -9.63
C VAL A 407 -16.38 -8.17 -10.62
N ILE A 408 -16.78 -6.91 -10.67
CA ILE A 408 -16.08 -5.88 -11.42
C ILE A 408 -15.28 -5.04 -10.42
N ARG A 409 -14.05 -4.67 -10.80
CA ARG A 409 -13.22 -3.71 -10.06
C ARG A 409 -12.88 -2.51 -10.93
N PRO A 410 -13.17 -1.26 -10.50
CA PRO A 410 -13.84 -0.90 -9.25
C PRO A 410 -15.37 -1.14 -9.31
N ALA A 411 -15.92 -1.78 -8.26
CA ALA A 411 -17.34 -2.16 -8.22
C ALA A 411 -18.32 -0.97 -8.22
N MET A 412 -17.90 0.18 -7.68
CA MET A 412 -18.70 1.41 -7.63
C MET A 412 -19.09 1.93 -9.02
N TYR A 413 -18.30 1.64 -10.06
CA TYR A 413 -18.65 2.03 -11.42
C TYR A 413 -19.94 1.34 -11.87
N GLU A 414 -20.03 0.02 -11.64
CA GLU A 414 -21.22 -0.76 -11.98
C GLU A 414 -22.46 -0.28 -11.18
N GLU A 415 -22.28 -0.04 -9.88
CA GLU A 415 -23.35 0.49 -9.03
C GLU A 415 -23.84 1.86 -9.52
N GLY A 416 -22.91 2.72 -9.94
CA GLY A 416 -23.21 4.03 -10.52
C GLY A 416 -24.05 3.95 -11.79
N LEU A 417 -23.73 3.00 -12.68
CA LEU A 417 -24.39 2.84 -13.97
C LEU A 417 -25.80 2.24 -13.87
N PHE A 418 -25.98 1.17 -13.09
CA PHE A 418 -27.20 0.36 -13.19
C PHE A 418 -28.08 0.31 -11.94
N CYS A 419 -27.62 0.85 -10.81
CA CYS A 419 -28.36 0.76 -9.55
C CYS A 419 -28.98 2.11 -9.15
N ASN A 420 -30.31 2.19 -9.27
CA ASN A 420 -31.08 3.36 -8.79
C ASN A 420 -30.93 3.56 -7.28
N ARG A 421 -30.91 2.45 -6.52
CA ARG A 421 -30.73 2.45 -5.06
C ARG A 421 -29.36 1.86 -4.74
N LYS A 422 -28.47 2.72 -4.25
CA LYS A 422 -27.08 2.40 -3.95
C LYS A 422 -26.90 1.97 -2.50
N ASN A 423 -25.76 1.37 -2.19
CA ASN A 423 -25.35 0.89 -0.86
C ASN A 423 -26.23 -0.23 -0.28
N LEU A 424 -27.08 -0.85 -1.13
CA LEU A 424 -27.94 -1.93 -0.70
C LEU A 424 -27.13 -3.19 -0.39
N PRO A 425 -27.52 -3.97 0.64
CA PRO A 425 -26.94 -5.27 0.96
C PRO A 425 -27.50 -6.35 0.02
N GLU A 426 -27.46 -6.10 -1.29
CA GLU A 426 -27.88 -7.04 -2.34
C GLU A 426 -26.76 -8.02 -2.67
N ILE A 427 -27.10 -9.30 -2.72
CA ILE A 427 -26.17 -10.39 -3.05
C ILE A 427 -25.99 -10.46 -4.57
N ILE A 428 -24.76 -10.24 -5.05
CA ILE A 428 -24.43 -10.35 -6.49
C ILE A 428 -23.83 -11.70 -6.87
N GLY A 429 -23.32 -12.46 -5.89
CA GLY A 429 -22.75 -13.78 -6.09
C GLY A 429 -22.69 -14.57 -4.78
N ILE A 430 -22.61 -15.89 -4.91
CA ILE A 430 -22.50 -16.82 -3.78
C ILE A 430 -21.39 -17.82 -4.10
N VAL A 431 -20.42 -17.93 -3.21
CA VAL A 431 -19.32 -18.90 -3.33
C VAL A 431 -19.89 -20.31 -3.23
N LYS A 432 -19.54 -21.18 -4.17
CA LYS A 432 -19.98 -22.58 -4.19
C LYS A 432 -19.49 -23.31 -2.93
N GLY A 433 -20.34 -24.16 -2.37
CA GLY A 433 -20.03 -24.92 -1.17
C GLY A 433 -20.06 -24.12 0.14
N SER A 434 -20.37 -22.82 0.11
CA SER A 434 -20.50 -21.99 1.30
C SER A 434 -21.75 -22.31 2.14
N PRO A 435 -21.78 -21.90 3.43
CA PRO A 435 -22.97 -22.03 4.28
C PRO A 435 -24.23 -21.44 3.64
N VAL A 436 -24.09 -20.30 2.98
CA VAL A 436 -25.21 -19.58 2.36
C VAL A 436 -25.70 -20.26 1.09
N ALA A 437 -24.79 -20.83 0.28
CA ALA A 437 -25.16 -21.66 -0.86
C ALA A 437 -25.99 -22.87 -0.41
N ASN A 438 -25.54 -23.54 0.65
CA ASN A 438 -26.17 -24.73 1.20
C ASN A 438 -27.52 -24.47 1.89
N SER A 439 -27.83 -23.20 2.18
CA SER A 439 -29.02 -22.78 2.92
C SER A 439 -30.05 -22.04 2.04
N GLY A 440 -29.82 -22.00 0.73
CA GLY A 440 -30.81 -21.53 -0.25
C GLY A 440 -30.84 -20.02 -0.49
N LEU A 441 -29.82 -19.27 -0.04
CA LEU A 441 -29.63 -17.89 -0.48
C LEU A 441 -29.33 -17.88 -1.98
N ARG A 442 -29.71 -16.79 -2.66
CA ARG A 442 -29.56 -16.65 -4.10
C ARG A 442 -29.09 -15.25 -4.45
N ARG A 443 -28.49 -15.12 -5.63
CA ARG A 443 -28.26 -13.81 -6.24
C ARG A 443 -29.56 -13.02 -6.34
N GLY A 444 -29.50 -11.72 -6.07
CA GLY A 444 -30.62 -10.79 -6.09
C GLY A 444 -31.43 -10.77 -4.79
N ASP A 445 -31.06 -11.59 -3.81
CA ASP A 445 -31.59 -11.46 -2.45
C ASP A 445 -31.03 -10.17 -1.81
N ILE A 446 -31.90 -9.41 -1.15
CA ILE A 446 -31.50 -8.25 -0.35
C ILE A 446 -31.61 -8.65 1.12
N LEU A 447 -30.50 -8.59 1.85
CA LEU A 447 -30.50 -8.91 3.28
C LEU A 447 -31.25 -7.83 4.07
N THR A 448 -32.29 -8.22 4.81
CA THR A 448 -33.09 -7.29 5.64
C THR A 448 -32.87 -7.52 7.13
N LYS A 449 -32.59 -8.75 7.56
CA LYS A 449 -32.18 -9.04 8.95
C LYS A 449 -31.14 -10.15 9.04
N ILE A 450 -30.26 -10.05 10.04
CA ILE A 450 -29.32 -11.10 10.43
C ILE A 450 -29.47 -11.31 11.95
N GLY A 451 -29.99 -12.48 12.34
CA GLY A 451 -30.46 -12.72 13.70
C GLY A 451 -31.54 -11.72 14.08
N SER A 452 -31.32 -10.95 15.15
CA SER A 452 -32.22 -9.88 15.59
C SER A 452 -31.89 -8.50 14.99
N ASN A 453 -30.79 -8.37 14.23
CA ASN A 453 -30.33 -7.08 13.73
C ASN A 453 -30.97 -6.75 12.38
N VAL A 454 -31.60 -5.58 12.28
CA VAL A 454 -32.09 -5.03 11.00
C VAL A 454 -30.92 -4.48 10.21
N ILE A 455 -30.86 -4.85 8.93
CA ILE A 455 -29.81 -4.46 8.01
C ILE A 455 -30.31 -3.34 7.10
N HIS A 456 -29.61 -2.21 7.11
CA HIS A 456 -29.96 -1.04 6.33
C HIS A 456 -29.04 -0.84 5.12
N ASN A 457 -27.79 -1.30 5.20
CA ASN A 457 -26.80 -1.08 4.17
C ASN A 457 -25.76 -2.20 4.11
N ARG A 458 -25.02 -2.21 3.01
CA ARG A 458 -23.98 -3.20 2.70
C ARG A 458 -22.86 -3.25 3.76
N PRO A 459 -22.25 -2.15 4.23
CA PRO A 459 -21.23 -2.21 5.27
C PRO A 459 -21.70 -2.84 6.59
N GLN A 460 -22.95 -2.57 7.00
CA GLN A 460 -23.55 -3.18 8.18
C GLN A 460 -23.72 -4.69 8.00
N ALA A 461 -24.23 -5.14 6.85
CA ALA A 461 -24.34 -6.56 6.53
C ALA A 461 -22.99 -7.25 6.60
N ARG A 462 -21.98 -6.66 5.93
CA ARG A 462 -20.60 -7.16 5.91
C ARG A 462 -20.04 -7.32 7.33
N THR A 463 -20.15 -6.27 8.15
CA THR A 463 -19.63 -6.29 9.53
C THR A 463 -20.24 -7.42 10.35
N LEU A 464 -21.56 -7.58 10.29
CA LEU A 464 -22.25 -8.64 11.03
C LEU A 464 -21.88 -10.04 10.51
N LEU A 465 -21.80 -10.24 9.19
CA LEU A 465 -21.39 -11.52 8.61
C LEU A 465 -19.94 -11.87 8.98
N SER A 466 -19.02 -10.90 8.99
CA SER A 466 -17.64 -11.12 9.44
C SER A 466 -17.55 -11.51 10.92
N ILE A 467 -18.40 -10.92 11.77
CA ILE A 467 -18.48 -11.30 13.19
C ILE A 467 -19.00 -12.73 13.32
N LEU A 468 -20.08 -13.07 12.60
CA LEU A 468 -20.67 -14.42 12.62
C LEU A 468 -19.69 -15.50 12.19
N GLN A 469 -18.87 -15.23 11.17
CA GLN A 469 -17.89 -16.20 10.67
C GLN A 469 -16.83 -16.58 11.72
N LYS A 470 -16.43 -15.62 12.56
CA LYS A 470 -15.45 -15.79 13.64
C LYS A 470 -16.04 -16.44 14.90
N ASN A 471 -17.37 -16.49 15.01
CA ASN A 471 -18.05 -17.09 16.15
C ASN A 471 -18.26 -18.60 15.93
N GLU A 472 -18.31 -19.35 17.03
CA GLU A 472 -18.55 -20.80 17.05
C GLU A 472 -20.05 -21.17 16.94
N MET A 473 -20.89 -20.27 16.42
CA MET A 473 -22.31 -20.58 16.26
C MET A 473 -22.51 -21.63 15.17
N GLU A 474 -23.45 -22.55 15.41
CA GLU A 474 -23.80 -23.60 14.44
C GLU A 474 -24.78 -23.10 13.38
N SER A 475 -25.70 -22.19 13.76
CA SER A 475 -26.72 -21.67 12.86
C SER A 475 -27.11 -20.24 13.15
N VAL A 476 -27.63 -19.56 12.13
CA VAL A 476 -28.14 -18.17 12.24
C VAL A 476 -29.33 -17.98 11.30
N ALA A 477 -30.37 -17.33 11.80
CA ALA A 477 -31.52 -16.94 10.98
C ALA A 477 -31.19 -15.67 10.17
N ILE A 478 -31.53 -15.67 8.88
CA ILE A 478 -31.40 -14.53 7.99
C ILE A 478 -32.75 -14.29 7.31
N GLU A 479 -33.20 -13.04 7.33
CA GLU A 479 -34.37 -12.58 6.59
C GLU A 479 -33.87 -11.90 5.30
N VAL A 480 -34.44 -12.29 4.15
CA VAL A 480 -34.14 -11.70 2.85
C VAL A 480 -35.39 -11.27 2.12
N LEU A 481 -35.26 -10.20 1.33
CA LEU A 481 -36.25 -9.79 0.35
C LEU A 481 -35.88 -10.39 -1.02
N ARG A 482 -36.71 -11.28 -1.54
CA ARG A 482 -36.55 -11.92 -2.85
C ARG A 482 -37.76 -11.62 -3.73
N LYS A 483 -37.57 -10.88 -4.82
CA LYS A 483 -38.64 -10.51 -5.77
C LYS A 483 -39.87 -9.89 -5.08
N GLY A 484 -39.66 -9.10 -4.03
CA GLY A 484 -40.72 -8.45 -3.25
C GLY A 484 -41.32 -9.29 -2.11
N CYS A 485 -40.95 -10.57 -1.97
CA CYS A 485 -41.38 -11.43 -0.88
C CYS A 485 -40.31 -11.56 0.20
N THR A 486 -40.70 -11.47 1.46
CA THR A 486 -39.82 -11.74 2.61
C THR A 486 -39.69 -13.25 2.82
N LEU A 487 -38.47 -13.74 2.99
CA LEU A 487 -38.15 -15.14 3.25
C LEU A 487 -37.22 -15.24 4.46
N ASP A 488 -37.55 -16.12 5.39
CA ASP A 488 -36.68 -16.49 6.50
C ASP A 488 -35.92 -17.76 6.17
N LEU A 489 -34.59 -17.69 6.27
CA LEU A 489 -33.66 -18.79 5.96
C LEU A 489 -32.81 -19.08 7.20
N LEU A 490 -32.65 -20.36 7.53
CA LEU A 490 -31.77 -20.80 8.60
C LEU A 490 -30.44 -21.26 7.99
N LEU A 491 -29.37 -20.50 8.23
CA LEU A 491 -28.03 -20.87 7.79
C LEU A 491 -27.45 -21.95 8.69
N ASN A 492 -26.88 -23.01 8.12
CA ASN A 492 -25.99 -23.93 8.83
C ASN A 492 -24.53 -23.55 8.55
N LEU A 493 -23.84 -23.02 9.56
CA LEU A 493 -22.49 -22.48 9.46
C LEU A 493 -21.40 -23.55 9.36
N ASN A 494 -21.72 -24.81 9.70
CA ASN A 494 -20.80 -25.94 9.66
C ASN A 494 -20.86 -26.72 8.35
N LYS A 495 -21.87 -26.47 7.50
CA LYS A 495 -22.01 -27.16 6.21
C LYS A 495 -21.24 -26.42 5.12
N THR A 496 -20.02 -26.88 4.88
CA THR A 496 -19.06 -26.24 3.97
C THR A 496 -18.38 -27.26 3.04
N SER A 497 -18.04 -26.85 1.81
CA SER A 497 -17.23 -27.65 0.87
C SER A 497 -16.46 -26.74 -0.08
N TYR A 498 -15.41 -27.28 -0.73
CA TYR A 498 -14.67 -26.60 -1.80
C TYR A 498 -15.61 -25.99 -2.86
N PRO A 499 -15.30 -24.79 -3.41
CA PRO A 499 -14.13 -23.94 -3.18
C PRO A 499 -14.16 -23.08 -1.90
N TYR A 500 -15.26 -23.09 -1.14
CA TYR A 500 -15.35 -22.33 0.11
C TYR A 500 -14.46 -22.93 1.22
N SER A 501 -13.81 -22.05 1.98
CA SER A 501 -13.13 -22.37 3.23
C SER A 501 -13.33 -21.27 4.27
N ARG A 502 -13.67 -21.65 5.51
CA ARG A 502 -13.91 -20.70 6.61
C ARG A 502 -12.68 -19.85 6.95
N ASP A 503 -11.49 -20.38 6.71
CA ASP A 503 -10.20 -19.72 6.99
C ASP A 503 -9.79 -18.73 5.90
N ILE A 504 -10.41 -18.82 4.72
CA ILE A 504 -10.03 -18.06 3.52
C ILE A 504 -11.11 -17.05 3.15
N ASP A 505 -12.36 -17.51 3.10
CA ASP A 505 -13.50 -16.71 2.70
C ASP A 505 -13.80 -15.58 3.68
N THR A 506 -14.65 -14.66 3.25
CA THR A 506 -15.27 -13.68 4.13
C THR A 506 -16.78 -13.70 3.96
N HIS A 507 -17.49 -13.18 4.95
CA HIS A 507 -18.94 -12.98 4.89
C HIS A 507 -19.75 -14.26 4.59
N LEU A 508 -19.26 -15.42 5.06
CA LEU A 508 -19.91 -16.73 4.88
C LEU A 508 -20.12 -17.13 3.41
N GLY A 509 -19.31 -16.60 2.48
CA GLY A 509 -19.40 -16.86 1.04
C GLY A 509 -20.39 -15.96 0.29
N ILE A 510 -20.92 -14.92 0.93
CA ILE A 510 -21.73 -13.89 0.26
C ILE A 510 -20.81 -12.88 -0.44
N ILE A 511 -21.06 -12.65 -1.73
CA ILE A 511 -20.38 -11.61 -2.51
C ILE A 511 -21.33 -10.43 -2.73
N PHE A 512 -20.90 -9.25 -2.28
CA PHE A 512 -21.57 -7.98 -2.50
C PHE A 512 -20.86 -7.18 -3.60
N MET A 513 -21.58 -6.21 -4.18
CA MET A 513 -20.99 -5.21 -5.09
C MET A 513 -20.11 -4.24 -4.28
N GLY A 514 -18.84 -4.55 -4.09
CA GLY A 514 -17.93 -3.71 -3.32
C GLY A 514 -18.21 -3.67 -1.80
N THR A 515 -17.64 -2.68 -1.13
CA THR A 515 -17.72 -2.51 0.34
C THR A 515 -18.88 -1.62 0.78
N GLY A 516 -19.21 -0.59 0.00
CA GLY A 516 -20.25 0.40 0.31
C GLY A 516 -19.78 1.53 1.24
N LEU A 517 -20.64 2.55 1.43
CA LEU A 517 -20.32 3.73 2.25
C LEU A 517 -20.91 3.60 3.66
N ARG A 518 -20.10 3.77 4.71
CA ARG A 518 -20.57 3.69 6.11
C ARG A 518 -21.33 4.96 6.49
N GLY A 519 -22.49 4.80 7.15
CA GLY A 519 -23.29 5.92 7.64
C GLY A 519 -22.57 6.82 8.65
N GLY A 520 -21.69 6.24 9.49
CA GLY A 520 -20.92 6.99 10.49
C GLY A 520 -19.97 8.06 9.91
N TYR A 521 -19.63 7.97 8.61
CA TYR A 521 -18.85 9.01 7.95
C TYR A 521 -19.63 10.33 7.83
N LEU A 522 -20.97 10.28 7.70
CA LEU A 522 -21.78 11.50 7.65
C LEU A 522 -21.93 12.17 9.01
N GLU A 523 -21.98 11.38 10.08
CA GLU A 523 -21.95 11.89 11.46
C GLU A 523 -20.60 12.57 11.74
N SER A 524 -19.49 11.95 11.34
CA SER A 524 -18.16 12.55 11.47
C SER A 524 -18.01 13.84 10.64
N LEU A 525 -18.58 13.87 9.43
CA LEU A 525 -18.61 15.07 8.60
C LEU A 525 -19.42 16.20 9.26
N GLU A 526 -20.59 15.90 9.81
CA GLU A 526 -21.42 16.89 10.50
C GLU A 526 -20.70 17.47 11.72
N TYR A 527 -20.10 16.62 12.55
CA TYR A 527 -19.27 17.05 13.67
C TYR A 527 -18.11 17.97 13.25
N LEU A 528 -17.40 17.64 12.16
CA LEU A 528 -16.32 18.47 11.63
C LEU A 528 -16.82 19.86 11.19
N ILE A 529 -17.95 19.91 10.50
CA ILE A 529 -18.54 21.17 10.02
C ILE A 529 -18.97 22.04 11.21
N GLU A 530 -19.64 21.47 12.20
CA GLU A 530 -20.07 22.19 13.41
C GLU A 530 -18.88 22.73 14.21
N LYS A 531 -17.86 21.90 14.43
CA LYS A 531 -16.64 22.28 15.15
C LYS A 531 -15.93 23.49 14.53
N LYS A 532 -15.99 23.61 13.19
CA LYS A 532 -15.37 24.71 12.45
C LYS A 532 -16.29 25.92 12.23
N GLY A 533 -17.59 25.78 12.50
CA GLY A 533 -18.58 26.83 12.24
C GLY A 533 -18.70 27.18 10.74
N ALA A 534 -18.36 26.24 9.85
CA ALA A 534 -18.33 26.45 8.41
C ALA A 534 -19.74 26.39 7.80
N LYS A 535 -20.02 27.24 6.81
CA LYS A 535 -21.32 27.27 6.10
C LYS A 535 -21.19 26.91 4.63
N ASN A 536 -20.10 27.31 3.98
CA ASN A 536 -19.81 27.01 2.58
C ASN A 536 -18.68 25.97 2.51
N ILE A 537 -19.04 24.71 2.33
CA ILE A 537 -18.10 23.58 2.38
C ILE A 537 -17.86 23.05 0.97
N LEU A 538 -16.59 22.86 0.63
CA LEU A 538 -16.17 22.15 -0.57
C LEU A 538 -15.69 20.74 -0.20
N PHE A 539 -16.53 19.74 -0.46
CA PHE A 539 -16.19 18.33 -0.22
C PHE A 539 -15.56 17.74 -1.48
N LEU A 540 -14.28 17.37 -1.40
CA LEU A 540 -13.54 16.78 -2.52
C LEU A 540 -13.59 15.25 -2.43
N THR A 541 -14.02 14.59 -3.49
CA THR A 541 -14.14 13.13 -3.57
C THR A 541 -13.79 12.62 -4.97
N SER A 542 -13.89 11.31 -5.21
CA SER A 542 -13.63 10.70 -6.51
C SER A 542 -14.87 10.63 -7.39
N ILE A 543 -14.66 10.44 -8.70
CA ILE A 543 -15.76 10.22 -9.65
C ILE A 543 -16.60 8.99 -9.31
N LEU A 544 -15.97 7.96 -8.75
CA LEU A 544 -16.63 6.70 -8.39
C LEU A 544 -17.52 6.86 -7.14
N ILE A 545 -17.09 7.66 -6.16
CA ILE A 545 -17.79 7.80 -4.88
C ILE A 545 -18.85 8.90 -4.91
N LYS A 546 -18.65 9.97 -5.69
CA LYS A 546 -19.57 11.12 -5.74
C LYS A 546 -21.05 10.71 -5.88
N PRO A 547 -21.46 9.85 -6.85
CA PRO A 547 -22.87 9.50 -7.02
C PRO A 547 -23.49 8.73 -5.86
N LEU A 548 -22.67 8.01 -5.08
CA LEU A 548 -23.09 7.33 -3.86
C LEU A 548 -23.17 8.32 -2.69
N LEU A 549 -22.12 9.13 -2.50
CA LEU A 549 -22.05 10.13 -1.43
C LEU A 549 -23.22 11.11 -1.49
N GLU A 550 -23.47 11.72 -2.66
CA GLU A 550 -24.57 12.69 -2.83
C GLU A 550 -25.93 12.07 -2.49
N LYS A 551 -26.15 10.81 -2.89
CA LYS A 551 -27.39 10.09 -2.58
C LYS A 551 -27.53 9.84 -1.07
N VAL A 552 -26.48 9.35 -0.40
CA VAL A 552 -26.54 9.08 1.05
C VAL A 552 -26.69 10.41 1.82
N MET A 553 -26.06 11.49 1.37
CA MET A 553 -26.23 12.83 1.96
C MET A 553 -27.67 13.35 1.84
N LEU A 554 -28.31 13.18 0.68
CA LEU A 554 -29.70 13.59 0.45
C LEU A 554 -30.71 12.82 1.33
N GLU A 555 -30.45 11.53 1.52
CA GLU A 555 -31.27 10.64 2.35
C GLU A 555 -31.02 10.84 3.85
N SER A 556 -29.88 11.43 4.22
CA SER A 556 -29.45 11.64 5.61
C SER A 556 -30.25 12.73 6.33
N PRO A 557 -30.59 12.55 7.63
CA PRO A 557 -31.19 13.58 8.45
C PRO A 557 -30.20 14.67 8.89
N PHE A 558 -28.89 14.41 8.87
CA PHE A 558 -27.86 15.31 9.44
C PHE A 558 -27.80 16.69 8.78
N PHE A 559 -28.12 16.80 7.49
CA PHE A 559 -27.97 18.04 6.72
C PHE A 559 -29.30 18.74 6.42
N ARG A 560 -30.44 18.17 6.83
CA ARG A 560 -31.77 18.72 6.51
C ARG A 560 -32.10 19.93 7.38
N GLY A 561 -32.57 21.01 6.74
CA GLY A 561 -33.05 22.21 7.44
C GLY A 561 -31.95 23.08 8.06
N ARG A 562 -30.68 22.80 7.77
CA ARG A 562 -29.54 23.62 8.21
C ARG A 562 -29.17 24.64 7.14
N ASN A 563 -28.67 25.79 7.57
CA ASN A 563 -28.13 26.81 6.67
C ASN A 563 -26.66 26.50 6.34
N ILE A 564 -26.44 25.36 5.67
CA ILE A 564 -25.13 24.83 5.28
C ILE A 564 -25.21 24.47 3.79
N ASP A 565 -24.28 24.97 3.00
CA ASP A 565 -24.08 24.61 1.60
C ASP A 565 -22.86 23.68 1.49
N ILE A 566 -23.09 22.43 1.07
CA ILE A 566 -22.03 21.45 0.85
C ILE A 566 -21.97 21.12 -0.64
N LYS A 567 -20.92 21.59 -1.30
CA LYS A 567 -20.64 21.29 -2.70
C LYS A 567 -19.72 20.09 -2.82
N VAL A 568 -20.23 19.00 -3.40
CA VAL A 568 -19.46 17.80 -3.69
C VAL A 568 -18.78 17.93 -5.06
N ALA A 569 -17.46 17.85 -5.05
CA ALA A 569 -16.59 18.13 -6.19
C ALA A 569 -15.59 17.00 -6.43
N VAL A 570 -15.13 16.86 -7.68
CA VAL A 570 -14.18 15.82 -8.09
C VAL A 570 -12.93 16.50 -8.66
N PRO A 571 -11.80 16.46 -7.93
CA PRO A 571 -10.52 16.88 -8.48
C PRO A 571 -10.13 15.97 -9.66
N PRO A 572 -9.64 16.52 -10.78
CA PRO A 572 -9.07 15.72 -11.85
C PRO A 572 -7.74 15.11 -11.39
N ASN A 573 -7.49 13.85 -11.77
CA ASN A 573 -6.19 13.21 -11.53
C ASN A 573 -5.17 13.70 -12.58
N ARG A 574 -4.55 14.87 -12.33
CA ARG A 574 -3.57 15.47 -13.26
C ARG A 574 -2.20 14.82 -13.10
N PHE A 575 -1.89 14.31 -11.90
CA PHE A 575 -0.63 13.65 -11.63
C PHE A 575 -0.48 12.37 -12.45
N PHE A 576 -1.36 11.37 -12.28
CA PHE A 576 -1.32 10.16 -13.10
C PHE A 576 -1.85 10.41 -14.52
N GLY A 577 -2.91 11.19 -14.70
CA GLY A 577 -3.55 11.41 -16.00
C GLY A 577 -4.00 10.11 -16.67
N GLY A 578 -4.06 10.12 -18.01
CA GLY A 578 -4.66 9.02 -18.78
C GLY A 578 -6.14 8.89 -18.44
N ASN A 579 -6.61 7.66 -18.26
CA ASN A 579 -7.98 7.38 -17.83
C ASN A 579 -8.09 7.01 -16.34
N ILE A 580 -7.05 7.29 -15.54
CA ILE A 580 -7.04 6.97 -14.10
C ILE A 580 -8.09 7.79 -13.34
N CYS A 581 -9.01 7.09 -12.68
CA CYS A 581 -10.16 7.67 -12.00
C CYS A 581 -10.25 7.36 -10.49
N MET A 582 -9.27 6.62 -9.96
CA MET A 582 -9.22 6.23 -8.53
C MET A 582 -8.86 7.43 -7.65
N GLY A 583 -9.69 7.69 -6.63
CA GLY A 583 -9.50 8.81 -5.69
C GLY A 583 -8.25 8.69 -4.83
N ASP A 584 -7.88 7.46 -4.47
CA ASP A 584 -6.69 7.17 -3.65
C ASP A 584 -5.37 7.45 -4.39
N LEU A 585 -5.45 7.71 -5.71
CA LEU A 585 -4.32 8.10 -6.55
C LEU A 585 -4.27 9.61 -6.79
N LEU A 586 -5.13 10.41 -6.16
CA LEU A 586 -5.01 11.87 -6.16
C LEU A 586 -3.91 12.31 -5.20
N VAL A 587 -3.06 13.22 -5.66
CA VAL A 587 -1.96 13.76 -4.85
C VAL A 587 -2.27 15.19 -4.37
N VAL A 588 -1.54 15.68 -3.37
CA VAL A 588 -1.65 17.04 -2.79
C VAL A 588 -1.75 18.12 -3.88
N GLN A 589 -0.95 17.98 -4.95
CA GLN A 589 -0.95 18.95 -6.05
C GLN A 589 -2.27 18.96 -6.85
N ASP A 590 -2.94 17.82 -7.01
CA ASP A 590 -4.24 17.75 -7.69
C ASP A 590 -5.30 18.55 -6.90
N TYR A 591 -5.29 18.41 -5.57
CA TYR A 591 -6.17 19.17 -4.68
C TYR A 591 -5.89 20.68 -4.70
N ILE A 592 -4.62 21.09 -4.57
CA ILE A 592 -4.22 22.50 -4.62
C ILE A 592 -4.69 23.15 -5.93
N ASN A 593 -4.41 22.49 -7.04
CA ASN A 593 -4.80 22.97 -8.36
C ASN A 593 -6.31 23.12 -8.48
N TYR A 594 -7.07 22.11 -8.03
CA TYR A 594 -8.52 22.14 -8.08
C TYR A 594 -9.12 23.28 -7.24
N ILE A 595 -8.64 23.48 -6.01
CA ILE A 595 -9.14 24.54 -5.11
C ILE A 595 -8.84 25.93 -5.69
N LYS A 596 -7.63 26.13 -6.25
CA LYS A 596 -7.27 27.40 -6.91
C LYS A 596 -8.16 27.66 -8.14
N ASP A 597 -8.38 26.65 -8.97
CA ASP A 597 -9.26 26.75 -10.15
C ASP A 597 -10.73 27.00 -9.74
N TYR A 598 -11.18 26.38 -8.65
CA TYR A 598 -12.52 26.57 -8.08
C TYR A 598 -12.75 28.01 -7.63
N ILE A 599 -11.84 28.58 -6.84
CA ILE A 599 -11.94 29.95 -6.33
C ILE A 599 -11.95 30.93 -7.50
N LYS A 600 -11.04 30.73 -8.47
CA LYS A 600 -10.94 31.58 -9.66
C LYS A 600 -12.18 31.54 -10.55
N SER A 601 -12.82 30.38 -10.68
CA SER A 601 -13.97 30.20 -11.58
C SER A 601 -15.31 30.59 -10.96
N THR A 602 -15.44 30.51 -9.64
CA THR A 602 -16.70 30.80 -8.94
C THR A 602 -16.72 32.16 -8.25
N ASP A 603 -15.55 32.79 -8.05
CA ASP A 603 -15.36 33.98 -7.20
C ASP A 603 -15.83 33.75 -5.74
N VAL A 604 -15.92 32.47 -5.32
CA VAL A 604 -16.32 32.06 -3.97
C VAL A 604 -15.16 31.32 -3.31
N LYS A 605 -14.70 31.84 -2.17
CA LYS A 605 -13.75 31.14 -1.30
C LYS A 605 -14.55 30.28 -0.30
N PRO A 606 -14.38 28.94 -0.30
CA PRO A 606 -15.06 28.09 0.68
C PRO A 606 -14.54 28.36 2.10
N ASP A 607 -15.40 28.17 3.09
CA ASP A 607 -15.07 28.30 4.51
C ASP A 607 -14.23 27.10 4.99
N LEU A 608 -14.44 25.95 4.37
CA LEU A 608 -13.80 24.68 4.71
C LEU A 608 -13.73 23.77 3.47
N VAL A 609 -12.57 23.15 3.27
CA VAL A 609 -12.39 22.03 2.35
C VAL A 609 -12.31 20.74 3.16
N VAL A 610 -13.10 19.74 2.76
CA VAL A 610 -13.06 18.41 3.38
C VAL A 610 -12.59 17.38 2.36
N ILE A 611 -11.60 16.57 2.74
CA ILE A 611 -11.01 15.52 1.90
C ILE A 611 -11.04 14.19 2.66
N PRO A 612 -11.45 13.05 2.06
CA PRO A 612 -11.32 11.74 2.71
C PRO A 612 -9.86 11.41 3.04
N SER A 613 -9.62 10.67 4.12
CA SER A 613 -8.25 10.30 4.53
C SER A 613 -7.58 9.28 3.61
N SER A 614 -8.33 8.57 2.78
CA SER A 614 -7.82 7.43 1.99
C SER A 614 -6.58 7.71 1.11
N PRO A 615 -6.41 8.86 0.43
CA PRO A 615 -5.20 9.14 -0.35
C PRO A 615 -3.95 9.43 0.50
N PHE A 616 -4.13 9.64 1.81
CA PHE A 616 -3.07 10.01 2.75
C PHE A 616 -2.81 8.94 3.84
N ASN A 617 -3.55 7.83 3.80
CA ASN A 617 -3.55 6.80 4.84
C ASN A 617 -2.45 5.75 4.71
N LEU A 618 -1.73 5.69 3.58
CA LEU A 618 -0.77 4.61 3.28
C LEU A 618 0.27 4.41 4.38
N SER A 619 0.72 5.48 5.04
CA SER A 619 1.77 5.42 6.04
C SER A 619 1.39 5.92 7.43
N GLY A 620 0.14 6.37 7.63
CA GLY A 620 -0.28 7.02 8.87
C GLY A 620 0.33 8.41 9.10
N TRP A 621 1.25 8.89 8.26
CA TRP A 621 1.87 10.21 8.35
C TRP A 621 1.09 11.33 7.63
N GLY A 622 -0.08 11.03 7.06
CA GLY A 622 -0.88 11.99 6.30
C GLY A 622 -0.18 12.46 5.02
N ARG A 623 0.61 11.58 4.39
CA ARG A 623 1.38 11.85 3.18
C ARG A 623 0.75 11.18 1.97
N ASP A 624 0.75 11.87 0.83
CA ASP A 624 0.38 11.27 -0.46
C ASP A 624 1.51 10.40 -1.05
N LEU A 625 1.26 9.81 -2.21
CA LEU A 625 2.24 8.99 -2.95
C LEU A 625 3.50 9.74 -3.42
N THR A 626 3.50 11.08 -3.39
CA THR A 626 4.67 11.92 -3.68
C THR A 626 5.47 12.28 -2.42
N GLY A 627 4.99 11.87 -1.24
CA GLY A 627 5.59 12.18 0.05
C GLY A 627 5.17 13.52 0.64
N ARG A 628 4.24 14.24 0.00
CA ARG A 628 3.76 15.54 0.49
C ARG A 628 2.68 15.36 1.53
N VAL A 629 2.74 16.18 2.58
CA VAL A 629 1.77 16.15 3.69
C VAL A 629 0.52 16.96 3.30
N TYR A 630 -0.67 16.44 3.62
CA TYR A 630 -1.95 17.08 3.26
C TYR A 630 -2.09 18.53 3.77
N MET A 631 -1.42 18.88 4.88
CA MET A 631 -1.41 20.25 5.44
C MET A 631 -0.83 21.29 4.47
N GLU A 632 -0.05 20.88 3.47
CA GLU A 632 0.40 21.79 2.42
C GLU A 632 -0.76 22.34 1.58
N ILE A 633 -1.88 21.62 1.48
CA ILE A 633 -3.06 22.08 0.75
C ILE A 633 -3.59 23.38 1.38
N GLU A 634 -3.75 23.41 2.70
CA GLU A 634 -4.20 24.61 3.43
C GLU A 634 -3.20 25.76 3.29
N ARG A 635 -1.90 25.48 3.43
CA ARG A 635 -0.83 26.49 3.31
C ARG A 635 -0.80 27.14 1.92
N GLU A 636 -1.00 26.35 0.87
CA GLU A 636 -0.90 26.79 -0.53
C GLU A 636 -2.18 27.43 -1.07
N THR A 637 -3.33 27.10 -0.49
CA THR A 637 -4.64 27.61 -0.93
C THR A 637 -5.20 28.70 -0.02
N GLU A 638 -4.63 28.85 1.18
CA GLU A 638 -5.12 29.73 2.25
C GLU A 638 -6.59 29.46 2.63
N VAL A 639 -7.04 28.22 2.42
CA VAL A 639 -8.38 27.74 2.77
C VAL A 639 -8.22 26.67 3.85
N PRO A 640 -9.00 26.70 4.95
CA PRO A 640 -8.97 25.65 5.96
C PRO A 640 -9.24 24.27 5.35
N VAL A 641 -8.38 23.29 5.65
CA VAL A 641 -8.53 21.90 5.16
C VAL A 641 -8.68 20.95 6.33
N GLU A 642 -9.68 20.08 6.28
CA GLU A 642 -9.86 18.99 7.25
C GLU A 642 -9.96 17.64 6.53
N ILE A 643 -9.41 16.62 7.20
CA ILE A 643 -9.47 15.25 6.73
C ILE A 643 -10.67 14.54 7.37
N LEU A 644 -11.51 13.93 6.53
CA LEU A 644 -12.57 13.03 6.98
C LEU A 644 -12.00 11.61 7.09
N GLU A 645 -11.85 11.13 8.30
CA GLU A 645 -11.35 9.77 8.53
C GLU A 645 -12.28 8.71 7.93
N CYS A 646 -11.75 7.96 6.98
CA CYS A 646 -12.48 6.89 6.30
C CYS A 646 -11.57 5.69 6.03
N GLN A 647 -12.18 4.51 5.96
CA GLN A 647 -11.45 3.33 5.51
C GLN A 647 -11.30 3.40 3.99
N THR A 648 -10.13 3.01 3.50
CA THR A 648 -9.91 2.79 2.07
C THR A 648 -10.95 1.79 1.56
N ILE A 649 -11.68 2.19 0.53
CA ILE A 649 -12.66 1.34 -0.14
C ILE A 649 -11.88 0.47 -1.13
N TYR A 650 -11.46 -0.71 -0.66
CA TYR A 650 -10.78 -1.71 -1.48
C TYR A 650 -11.78 -2.42 -2.41
N ASP A 651 -12.27 -1.69 -3.41
CA ASP A 651 -13.19 -2.17 -4.44
C ASP A 651 -12.48 -2.57 -5.73
#